data_AF-A0A1N7IRW0-F1
#
_entry.id   AF-A0A1N7IRW0-F1
#
_cell.length_a   1.000
_cell.length_b   1.000
_cell.length_c   1.000
_cell.angle_alpha   90.00
_cell.angle_beta   90.00
_cell.angle_gamma   90.00
#
_symmetry.space_group_name_H-M   'P 1'
#
loop_
_entity.id
_entity.type
_entity.pdbx_description
1 polymer ?
#
loop_
_entity_poly.entity_id
_entity_poly.type
_entity_poly.pdbx_seq_one_letter_code
_entity_poly.pdbx_strand_id
1 'polypeptide(L)'
;MRIIRPYGSSTVASPSPQDAQPLRSLQRQNGTFDVAEFSRRHPELVLAQWVAMLDKIIRKPAPGKNSTALPRPTAEQRRLRQQVGAALWAEMQRHTPVPPELKAVWDSKVHPYSKDNAPATAKTPSHRGRWYDRFGDPETSAATVAEGVRRHLLDSAQPFRANGGQPKGKGVIEHRALTIQNGTLLHHHQSEKAGPLPEDWSTYRADELVSTIGKDARWIKVAASLYQHYGRIFGPTTPISEAQTRPEFVLHTAVKAYYRRLFKERKLPAERLERLLPRTGEALRHAVTVQHGNRSLADAVRIGKILHYGWLQNGEPDPWPDDAALYSSRYWGSDGQTDIKHSEAVSRVWRRALTAAQRTLTSWLYPAGTDAGDILLIGQKPDSIDRNRLPLLYGDSTRHWTRSPGDVWLFLKQTLENLRNSSFHFKTLSAFTSHLDGTCESEPAEQQAAQALWQDDRQQDHQQVFLSLRALDATTYLPTGPLHRIVNAVQSTDATLPLPRFRRVVTRAANTRLKGFPVEPVNRRTMEDDPLLRCRYGVLKLLYERGFRAWLETRPSIASCLDQSLKRSTKAAQTINGKNSPQGVEILSRATKLLQAEGGGGHGIHDLFDRLYAATAREMRVQVGYHHDAEAARQQAEFIEDLKCEVVARAFCAYLKTLGIQGDTFRRQPEPLPTWPDLPDLPSSTIGTAQAALYSVLHLMPVEDVGSLLHQLRRWLVALQARGGEDGTAITATIPLLELYLNRHDAKFSGGGAGTGLRWDDWQVFFDCQATFDRVFPPGPALDSHRLPLRGLREVLRFGRVNDLAALIGQDKITAAEVDRWHTAEQTIAAQQQRREALHEQLSRKKGTDAEVDEYRALVTAIADHRHLTAHVTLSNVVRLHRLMTTVLGRLVDYGGLWERDLTFVTLYEAHRLGGLRNLLSESRVNKFLDGQTPAALSKKNNAEENGMISKVLGDKARRQIRNDFAHFNMLQQGKKTINLTDEINNARKLMAHDRKLKNAITRSVTTLLQQDGLDIVWTMDASHRLTDAKIDSRNAIHLHKTHNRANIREPLHGKSYCRWVAALFGATSTPSATKKSDKIR
;
A
#
# COMPACT_ATOMS: atom_id res chain seq x y z
N MET A 1 -10.57 -9.11 23.11
CA MET A 1 -11.43 -8.71 21.97
C MET A 1 -10.69 -7.66 21.14
N ARG A 2 -10.17 -8.05 19.98
CA ARG A 2 -9.63 -7.15 18.96
C ARG A 2 -10.20 -7.59 17.63
N ILE A 3 -11.05 -6.77 17.03
CA ILE A 3 -11.32 -6.89 15.59
C ILE A 3 -10.08 -6.29 14.92
N ILE A 4 -9.15 -7.16 14.53
CA ILE A 4 -7.93 -6.78 13.84
C ILE A 4 -8.28 -6.47 12.37
N ARG A 5 -8.17 -5.19 12.00
CA ARG A 5 -8.03 -4.72 10.61
C ARG A 5 -6.53 -4.49 10.32
N PRO A 6 -6.09 -4.48 9.05
CA PRO A 6 -4.95 -5.25 8.57
C PRO A 6 -3.53 -4.76 8.91
N TYR A 7 -3.34 -3.77 9.80
CA TYR A 7 -2.02 -3.22 10.11
C TYR A 7 -1.98 -2.57 11.51
N GLY A 8 -1.28 -3.21 12.43
CA GLY A 8 -0.92 -2.69 13.75
C GLY A 8 -0.51 -3.82 14.70
N SER A 9 0.74 -3.81 15.14
CA SER A 9 1.18 -4.49 16.36
C SER A 9 0.90 -3.59 17.57
N SER A 10 0.84 -4.19 18.75
CA SER A 10 1.00 -3.46 20.01
C SER A 10 2.14 -4.16 20.74
N THR A 11 3.28 -3.51 20.86
CA THR A 11 4.38 -3.95 21.70
C THR A 11 4.06 -3.63 23.16
N VAL A 12 4.23 -4.62 24.03
CA VAL A 12 4.44 -4.39 25.45
C VAL A 12 5.95 -4.51 25.62
N ALA A 13 6.60 -3.44 26.10
CA ALA A 13 8.00 -3.50 26.45
C ALA A 13 8.14 -4.41 27.69
N SER A 14 8.87 -5.52 27.55
CA SER A 14 9.40 -6.27 28.69
C SER A 14 10.92 -6.14 28.64
N PRO A 15 11.58 -5.76 29.75
CA PRO A 15 13.00 -5.40 29.74
C PRO A 15 13.88 -6.63 30.02
N SER A 16 13.94 -7.61 29.10
CA SER A 16 14.99 -8.65 29.10
C SER A 16 14.81 -9.61 27.90
N PRO A 17 15.85 -9.88 27.08
CA PRO A 17 15.80 -10.89 26.01
C PRO A 17 15.63 -12.34 26.52
N GLN A 18 15.88 -12.60 27.80
CA GLN A 18 15.80 -13.96 28.37
C GLN A 18 14.40 -14.35 28.89
N ASP A 19 13.47 -13.39 29.01
CA ASP A 19 12.12 -13.61 29.56
C ASP A 19 10.99 -13.51 28.50
N ALA A 20 11.33 -13.50 27.21
CA ALA A 20 10.35 -13.55 26.13
C ALA A 20 9.73 -14.95 26.03
N GLN A 21 8.90 -15.34 27.02
CA GLN A 21 8.09 -16.52 26.86
C GLN A 21 7.11 -16.30 25.70
N PRO A 22 7.10 -17.19 24.69
CA PRO A 22 6.07 -17.14 23.66
C PRO A 22 4.72 -17.20 24.35
N LEU A 23 3.75 -16.43 23.86
CA LEU A 23 2.34 -16.57 24.21
C LEU A 23 1.93 -18.03 23.91
N ARG A 24 2.10 -18.92 24.89
CA ARG A 24 1.70 -20.32 24.79
C ARG A 24 0.21 -20.32 24.50
N SER A 25 -0.16 -20.82 23.32
CA SER A 25 -1.52 -21.25 23.06
C SER A 25 -1.88 -22.26 24.15
N LEU A 26 -2.84 -21.92 25.01
CA LEU A 26 -3.41 -22.87 25.96
C LEU A 26 -3.88 -24.10 25.17
N GLN A 27 -3.11 -25.18 25.25
CA GLN A 27 -3.56 -26.50 24.81
C GLN A 27 -4.84 -26.84 25.58
N ARG A 28 -5.73 -27.63 24.97
CA ARG A 28 -6.87 -28.24 25.66
C ARG A 28 -6.34 -29.16 26.77
N GLN A 29 -6.06 -28.58 27.93
CA GLN A 29 -6.11 -29.33 29.17
C GLN A 29 -7.57 -29.28 29.61
N ASN A 30 -8.25 -30.43 29.64
CA ASN A 30 -9.59 -30.57 30.21
C ASN A 30 -9.57 -30.45 31.76
N GLY A 31 -8.51 -29.89 32.34
CA GLY A 31 -8.42 -29.59 33.76
C GLY A 31 -9.21 -28.32 34.08
N THR A 32 -9.91 -28.33 35.21
CA THR A 32 -10.29 -27.10 35.91
C THR A 32 -9.01 -26.33 36.19
N PHE A 33 -8.84 -25.15 35.58
CA PHE A 33 -7.73 -24.29 35.97
C PHE A 33 -8.03 -23.77 37.38
N ASP A 34 -6.99 -23.61 38.19
CA ASP A 34 -7.10 -22.81 39.39
C ASP A 34 -7.22 -21.35 38.96
N VAL A 35 -8.31 -20.69 39.37
CA VAL A 35 -8.61 -19.28 39.08
C VAL A 35 -7.44 -18.38 39.51
N ALA A 36 -6.72 -18.72 40.58
CA ALA A 36 -5.55 -17.98 41.03
C ALA A 36 -4.35 -18.14 40.09
N GLU A 37 -4.13 -19.34 39.53
CA GLU A 37 -3.13 -19.59 38.49
C GLU A 37 -3.48 -18.87 37.18
N PHE A 38 -4.73 -18.95 36.72
CA PHE A 38 -5.19 -18.26 35.51
C PHE A 38 -5.03 -16.73 35.62
N SER A 39 -5.36 -16.17 36.80
CA SER A 39 -5.25 -14.74 37.05
C SER A 39 -3.80 -14.24 37.01
N ARG A 40 -2.85 -15.05 37.50
CA ARG A 40 -1.41 -14.75 37.42
C ARG A 40 -0.90 -14.80 35.98
N ARG A 41 -1.35 -15.76 35.17
CA ARG A 41 -0.91 -15.89 33.76
C ARG A 41 -1.55 -14.87 32.83
N HIS A 42 -2.78 -14.43 33.11
CA HIS A 42 -3.56 -13.58 32.21
C HIS A 42 -4.27 -12.41 32.90
N PRO A 43 -3.55 -11.56 33.65
CA PRO A 43 -4.17 -10.51 34.47
C PRO A 43 -4.93 -9.46 33.66
N GLU A 44 -4.49 -9.18 32.44
CA GLU A 44 -5.16 -8.30 31.47
C GLU A 44 -6.57 -8.79 31.10
N LEU A 45 -6.75 -10.10 30.94
CA LEU A 45 -8.04 -10.69 30.58
C LEU A 45 -8.99 -10.70 31.78
N VAL A 46 -8.46 -10.96 32.98
CA VAL A 46 -9.22 -10.83 34.23
C VAL A 46 -9.74 -9.40 34.37
N LEU A 47 -8.84 -8.41 34.30
CA LEU A 47 -9.18 -6.99 34.36
C LEU A 47 -10.28 -6.62 33.36
N ALA A 48 -10.16 -7.07 32.11
CA ALA A 48 -11.14 -6.78 31.06
C ALA A 48 -12.55 -7.34 31.36
N GLN A 49 -12.65 -8.51 31.99
CA GLN A 49 -13.94 -9.10 32.38
C GLN A 49 -14.60 -8.32 33.52
N TRP A 50 -13.83 -7.93 34.53
CA TRP A 50 -14.32 -7.09 35.63
C TRP A 50 -14.78 -5.70 35.14
N VAL A 51 -14.02 -5.06 34.23
CA VAL A 51 -14.43 -3.80 33.58
C VAL A 51 -15.71 -3.98 32.76
N ALA A 52 -15.84 -5.09 32.04
CA ALA A 52 -17.04 -5.38 31.26
C ALA A 52 -18.28 -5.59 32.16
N MET A 53 -18.10 -6.13 33.37
CA MET A 53 -19.18 -6.23 34.36
C MET A 53 -19.58 -4.86 34.90
N LEU A 54 -18.60 -4.01 35.26
CA LEU A 54 -18.87 -2.62 35.65
C LEU A 54 -19.67 -1.86 34.58
N ASP A 55 -19.34 -2.06 33.30
CA ASP A 55 -20.06 -1.42 32.17
C ASP A 55 -21.48 -1.95 31.94
N LYS A 56 -21.73 -3.22 32.30
CA LYS A 56 -23.07 -3.82 32.22
C LYS A 56 -23.96 -3.42 33.38
N ILE A 57 -23.37 -3.16 34.54
CA ILE A 57 -24.04 -2.71 35.77
C ILE A 57 -24.32 -1.21 35.67
N ILE A 58 -23.33 -0.41 35.30
CA ILE A 58 -23.45 1.04 35.19
C ILE A 58 -23.10 1.45 33.76
N ARG A 59 -24.10 1.87 32.98
CA ARG A 59 -23.90 2.25 31.57
C ARG A 59 -22.95 3.44 31.45
N LYS A 60 -22.23 3.49 30.34
CA LYS A 60 -21.53 4.72 29.90
C LYS A 60 -22.54 5.68 29.26
N PRO A 61 -22.37 7.01 29.38
CA PRO A 61 -23.08 7.98 28.55
C PRO A 61 -22.88 7.60 27.08
N ALA A 62 -23.99 7.44 26.35
CA ALA A 62 -23.97 7.17 24.92
C ALA A 62 -24.24 8.49 24.17
N PRO A 63 -23.59 8.74 23.03
CA PRO A 63 -23.93 9.87 22.18
C PRO A 63 -25.40 9.78 21.74
N GLY A 64 -26.09 10.91 21.68
CA GLY A 64 -27.42 10.97 21.07
C GLY A 64 -27.35 10.59 19.59
N LYS A 65 -28.45 10.12 18.98
CA LYS A 65 -28.49 9.65 17.57
C LYS A 65 -27.91 10.64 16.54
N ASN A 66 -27.83 11.93 16.87
CA ASN A 66 -27.37 13.00 15.98
C ASN A 66 -26.12 13.75 16.49
N SER A 67 -25.45 13.27 17.55
CA SER A 67 -24.24 13.91 18.08
C SER A 67 -23.10 12.90 18.21
N THR A 68 -21.90 13.30 17.80
CA THR A 68 -20.67 12.51 17.98
C THR A 68 -20.02 12.75 19.35
N ALA A 69 -20.47 13.77 20.10
CA ALA A 69 -19.95 14.08 21.43
C ALA A 69 -20.55 13.16 22.51
N LEU A 70 -19.69 12.59 23.36
CA LEU A 70 -20.12 11.83 24.54
C LEU A 70 -20.74 12.80 25.57
N PRO A 71 -21.97 12.55 26.07
CA PRO A 71 -22.58 13.40 27.08
C PRO A 71 -21.81 13.36 28.41
N ARG A 72 -21.86 14.46 29.17
CA ARG A 72 -21.25 14.55 30.51
C ARG A 72 -21.93 13.53 31.44
N PRO A 73 -21.19 12.64 32.13
CA PRO A 73 -21.79 11.78 33.15
C PRO A 73 -22.36 12.64 34.28
N THR A 74 -23.49 12.23 34.86
CA THR A 74 -24.05 12.93 36.03
C THR A 74 -23.11 12.76 37.23
N ALA A 75 -23.16 13.69 38.19
CA ALA A 75 -22.39 13.58 39.44
C ALA A 75 -22.70 12.27 40.17
N GLU A 76 -23.97 11.88 40.18
CA GLU A 76 -24.46 10.61 40.73
C GLU A 76 -23.87 9.40 40.00
N GLN A 77 -23.92 9.36 38.66
CA GLN A 77 -23.34 8.26 37.87
C GLN A 77 -21.82 8.14 38.05
N ARG A 78 -21.14 9.28 38.19
CA ARG A 78 -19.70 9.33 38.49
C ARG A 78 -19.41 8.76 39.87
N ARG A 79 -20.14 9.23 40.90
CA ARG A 79 -20.02 8.74 42.28
C ARG A 79 -20.28 7.24 42.35
N LEU A 80 -21.35 6.77 41.71
CA LEU A 80 -21.74 5.37 41.70
C LEU A 80 -20.70 4.48 41.01
N ARG A 81 -20.17 4.87 39.83
CA ARG A 81 -19.07 4.13 39.18
C ARG A 81 -17.81 4.12 40.02
N GLN A 82 -17.51 5.22 40.73
CA GLN A 82 -16.33 5.27 41.61
C GLN A 82 -16.48 4.33 42.79
N GLN A 83 -17.63 4.33 43.46
CA GLN A 83 -17.92 3.47 44.61
C GLN A 83 -17.93 1.99 44.20
N VAL A 84 -18.69 1.63 43.16
CA VAL A 84 -18.74 0.25 42.65
C VAL A 84 -17.39 -0.17 42.06
N GLY A 85 -16.70 0.72 41.34
CA GLY A 85 -15.36 0.46 40.80
C GLY A 85 -14.30 0.26 41.87
N ALA A 86 -14.36 0.99 42.99
CA ALA A 86 -13.46 0.79 44.12
C ALA A 86 -13.72 -0.56 44.80
N ALA A 87 -15.00 -0.89 45.05
CA ALA A 87 -15.39 -2.17 45.64
C ALA A 87 -15.02 -3.37 44.74
N LEU A 88 -15.29 -3.29 43.43
CA LEU A 88 -14.90 -4.32 42.47
C LEU A 88 -13.38 -4.51 42.40
N TRP A 89 -12.60 -3.44 42.50
CA TRP A 89 -11.14 -3.53 42.53
C TRP A 89 -10.63 -4.23 43.79
N ALA A 90 -11.16 -3.87 44.95
CA ALA A 90 -10.81 -4.52 46.21
C ALA A 90 -11.13 -6.03 46.16
N GLU A 91 -12.29 -6.37 45.60
CA GLU A 91 -12.72 -7.77 45.49
C GLU A 91 -11.90 -8.57 44.47
N MET A 92 -11.58 -7.95 43.34
CA MET A 92 -10.68 -8.54 42.35
C MET A 92 -9.29 -8.77 42.93
N GLN A 93 -8.72 -7.83 43.70
CA GLN A 93 -7.41 -8.00 44.31
C GLN A 93 -7.38 -9.09 45.39
N ARG A 94 -8.48 -9.28 46.12
CA ARG A 94 -8.58 -10.33 47.14
C ARG A 94 -8.61 -11.74 46.55
N HIS A 95 -9.27 -11.93 45.40
CA HIS A 95 -9.57 -13.27 44.87
C HIS A 95 -8.87 -13.62 43.55
N THR A 96 -8.47 -12.61 42.79
CA THR A 96 -7.78 -12.74 41.51
C THR A 96 -6.71 -11.65 41.43
N PRO A 97 -5.64 -11.74 42.25
CA PRO A 97 -4.66 -10.66 42.35
C PRO A 97 -4.09 -10.35 40.97
N VAL A 98 -4.23 -9.10 40.57
CA VAL A 98 -3.68 -8.57 39.32
C VAL A 98 -2.51 -7.64 39.66
N PRO A 99 -1.46 -7.60 38.84
CA PRO A 99 -0.29 -6.78 39.12
C PRO A 99 -0.65 -5.29 39.37
N PRO A 100 0.01 -4.61 40.32
CA PRO A 100 -0.30 -3.24 40.69
C PRO A 100 -0.29 -2.25 39.52
N GLU A 101 0.54 -2.47 38.50
CA GLU A 101 0.65 -1.64 37.30
C GLU A 101 -0.66 -1.54 36.51
N LEU A 102 -1.56 -2.53 36.63
CA LEU A 102 -2.87 -2.52 35.97
C LEU A 102 -3.89 -1.62 36.69
N LYS A 103 -3.56 -1.08 37.87
CA LYS A 103 -4.43 -0.13 38.60
C LYS A 103 -4.68 1.14 37.78
N ALA A 104 -3.66 1.68 37.13
CA ALA A 104 -3.81 2.85 36.27
C ALA A 104 -4.77 2.59 35.09
N VAL A 105 -4.71 1.37 34.53
CA VAL A 105 -5.64 0.93 33.49
C VAL A 105 -7.05 0.83 34.06
N TRP A 106 -7.25 0.20 35.21
CA TRP A 106 -8.55 0.12 35.89
C TRP A 106 -9.16 1.50 36.12
N ASP A 107 -8.42 2.42 36.72
CA ASP A 107 -8.92 3.75 37.08
C ASP A 107 -9.33 4.54 35.82
N SER A 108 -8.60 4.39 34.72
CA SER A 108 -8.97 4.95 33.41
C SER A 108 -10.27 4.37 32.85
N LYS A 109 -10.64 3.12 33.21
CA LYS A 109 -11.86 2.44 32.75
C LYS A 109 -13.05 2.65 33.68
N VAL A 110 -12.82 2.88 34.96
CA VAL A 110 -13.86 3.34 35.90
C VAL A 110 -14.33 4.74 35.47
N HIS A 111 -13.38 5.61 35.09
CA HIS A 111 -13.62 7.00 34.67
C HIS A 111 -13.06 7.31 33.27
N PRO A 112 -13.67 6.81 32.18
CA PRO A 112 -13.15 7.04 30.83
C PRO A 112 -13.42 8.45 30.27
N TYR A 113 -14.01 9.36 31.05
CA TYR A 113 -14.37 10.71 30.63
C TYR A 113 -13.32 11.70 31.16
N SER A 114 -12.84 12.61 30.31
CA SER A 114 -11.92 13.67 30.76
C SER A 114 -12.58 14.54 31.81
N LYS A 115 -11.82 14.93 32.83
CA LYS A 115 -12.25 16.00 33.74
C LYS A 115 -12.41 17.28 32.88
N ASP A 116 -13.65 17.76 32.79
CA ASP A 116 -14.01 19.19 32.75
C ASP A 116 -14.69 19.88 31.54
N ASN A 117 -14.81 19.36 30.31
CA ASN A 117 -15.30 20.22 29.18
C ASN A 117 -16.41 19.69 28.25
N ALA A 118 -17.36 18.85 28.70
CA ALA A 118 -18.50 18.43 27.86
C ALA A 118 -19.76 19.30 28.09
N PRO A 119 -20.48 19.74 27.04
CA PRO A 119 -21.69 20.55 27.16
C PRO A 119 -22.82 19.79 27.88
N ALA A 120 -23.57 20.49 28.72
CA ALA A 120 -24.72 19.94 29.43
C ALA A 120 -25.85 19.59 28.43
N THR A 121 -26.29 18.34 28.39
CA THR A 121 -27.42 17.89 27.55
C THR A 121 -28.72 17.92 28.35
N ALA A 122 -29.81 18.37 27.72
CA ALA A 122 -31.14 18.57 28.34
C ALA A 122 -31.91 17.29 28.75
N LYS A 123 -31.35 16.08 28.57
CA LYS A 123 -31.95 14.83 29.07
C LYS A 123 -30.93 14.02 29.84
N THR A 124 -31.19 13.80 31.12
CA THR A 124 -30.39 12.96 32.01
C THR A 124 -30.59 11.49 31.63
N PRO A 125 -29.60 10.79 31.03
CA PRO A 125 -29.73 9.37 30.74
C PRO A 125 -29.76 8.57 32.04
N SER A 126 -30.58 7.52 32.09
CA SER A 126 -30.55 6.56 33.21
C SER A 126 -29.15 5.96 33.34
N HIS A 127 -28.56 6.07 34.53
CA HIS A 127 -27.24 5.53 34.84
C HIS A 127 -27.25 3.99 34.96
N ARG A 128 -28.43 3.38 35.08
CA ARG A 128 -28.61 1.94 35.29
C ARG A 128 -28.33 1.16 34.01
N GLY A 129 -27.37 0.24 34.10
CA GLY A 129 -27.11 -0.76 33.09
C GLY A 129 -28.08 -1.93 33.17
N ARG A 130 -28.05 -2.80 32.16
CA ARG A 130 -28.99 -3.92 32.03
C ARG A 130 -28.84 -4.97 33.16
N TRP A 131 -27.77 -4.91 33.94
CA TRP A 131 -27.49 -5.85 35.03
C TRP A 131 -27.55 -5.19 36.40
N TYR A 132 -27.93 -3.91 36.49
CA TYR A 132 -27.96 -3.16 37.75
C TYR A 132 -28.88 -3.86 38.77
N ASP A 133 -30.16 -4.02 38.41
CA ASP A 133 -31.20 -4.59 39.28
C ASP A 133 -30.94 -6.07 39.68
N ARG A 134 -29.98 -6.75 39.03
CA ARG A 134 -29.61 -8.14 39.35
C ARG A 134 -28.52 -8.22 40.43
N PHE A 135 -27.67 -7.20 40.53
CA PHE A 135 -26.60 -7.14 41.52
C PHE A 135 -26.89 -6.13 42.64
N GLY A 136 -27.95 -5.31 42.52
CA GLY A 136 -28.42 -4.45 43.59
C GLY A 136 -29.60 -3.53 43.21
N ASP A 137 -30.39 -3.17 44.21
CA ASP A 137 -31.35 -2.05 44.25
C ASP A 137 -30.58 -0.71 44.51
N PRO A 138 -31.13 0.53 44.39
CA PRO A 138 -30.37 1.75 44.63
C PRO A 138 -29.83 1.88 46.06
N GLU A 139 -30.35 1.12 47.02
CA GLU A 139 -29.85 1.06 48.40
C GLU A 139 -28.74 0.01 48.60
N THR A 140 -28.47 -0.82 47.59
CA THR A 140 -27.47 -1.89 47.71
C THR A 140 -26.06 -1.31 47.75
N SER A 141 -25.31 -1.66 48.80
CA SER A 141 -23.94 -1.20 48.99
C SER A 141 -23.03 -1.64 47.83
N ALA A 142 -22.03 -0.82 47.49
CA ALA A 142 -21.04 -1.16 46.45
C ALA A 142 -20.30 -2.47 46.74
N ALA A 143 -20.10 -2.81 48.02
CA ALA A 143 -19.49 -4.07 48.45
C ALA A 143 -20.36 -5.28 48.08
N THR A 144 -21.68 -5.19 48.29
CA THR A 144 -22.64 -6.25 47.92
C THR A 144 -22.69 -6.45 46.39
N VAL A 145 -22.65 -5.37 45.62
CA VAL A 145 -22.54 -5.43 44.14
C VAL A 145 -21.25 -6.13 43.73
N ALA A 146 -20.12 -5.78 44.36
CA ALA A 146 -18.83 -6.36 44.05
C ALA A 146 -18.77 -7.86 44.37
N GLU A 147 -19.32 -8.26 45.51
CA GLU A 147 -19.45 -9.66 45.92
C GLU A 147 -20.36 -10.45 44.97
N GLY A 148 -21.46 -9.85 44.49
CA GLY A 148 -22.31 -10.45 43.46
C GLY A 148 -21.58 -10.66 42.13
N VAL A 149 -20.73 -9.71 41.72
CA VAL A 149 -19.89 -9.84 40.52
C VAL A 149 -18.80 -10.88 40.70
N ARG A 150 -18.17 -10.95 41.88
CA ARG A 150 -17.20 -11.99 42.24
C ARG A 150 -17.84 -13.37 42.12
N ARG A 151 -18.97 -13.59 42.79
CA ARG A 151 -19.75 -14.85 42.67
C ARG A 151 -20.11 -15.15 41.23
N HIS A 152 -20.45 -14.15 40.42
CA HIS A 152 -20.76 -14.34 39.01
C HIS A 152 -19.57 -14.79 38.17
N LEU A 153 -18.40 -14.17 38.38
CA LEU A 153 -17.20 -14.38 37.57
C LEU A 153 -16.38 -15.58 38.02
N LEU A 154 -16.40 -15.92 39.31
CA LEU A 154 -15.51 -16.91 39.90
C LEU A 154 -16.26 -18.18 40.33
N ASP A 155 -17.39 -18.03 41.05
CA ASP A 155 -18.03 -19.17 41.71
C ASP A 155 -19.18 -19.78 40.90
N SER A 156 -19.84 -18.98 40.08
CA SER A 156 -21.09 -19.39 39.46
C SER A 156 -20.84 -20.41 38.35
N ALA A 157 -21.21 -21.66 38.63
CA ALA A 157 -21.24 -22.75 37.66
C ALA A 157 -22.08 -22.41 36.41
N GLN A 158 -23.01 -21.45 36.50
CA GLN A 158 -23.80 -20.94 35.38
C GLN A 158 -23.86 -19.39 35.35
N PRO A 159 -23.76 -18.73 34.18
CA PRO A 159 -23.81 -17.26 34.09
C PRO A 159 -25.22 -16.73 34.37
N PHE A 160 -25.33 -15.72 35.23
CA PHE A 160 -26.56 -14.94 35.36
C PHE A 160 -27.02 -14.36 34.01
N ARG A 161 -28.34 -14.37 33.75
CA ARG A 161 -28.97 -13.64 32.64
C ARG A 161 -29.70 -12.43 33.18
N ALA A 162 -29.61 -11.30 32.47
CA ALA A 162 -30.28 -10.06 32.83
C ALA A 162 -31.82 -10.14 32.92
N ASN A 163 -32.45 -11.16 32.30
CA ASN A 163 -33.90 -11.32 32.25
C ASN A 163 -34.39 -12.66 32.85
N GLY A 164 -33.64 -13.30 33.75
CA GLY A 164 -34.10 -14.50 34.48
C GLY A 164 -34.21 -15.83 33.72
N GLY A 165 -33.97 -15.88 32.40
CA GLY A 165 -34.04 -17.15 31.64
C GLY A 165 -32.89 -18.13 31.92
N GLN A 166 -33.11 -19.43 31.66
CA GLN A 166 -32.10 -20.48 31.88
C GLN A 166 -30.80 -20.25 31.10
N PRO A 167 -29.63 -20.35 31.75
CA PRO A 167 -28.34 -20.09 31.12
C PRO A 167 -27.84 -21.25 30.25
N LYS A 168 -27.00 -20.94 29.25
CA LYS A 168 -26.34 -21.92 28.38
C LYS A 168 -24.82 -21.71 28.49
N GLY A 169 -24.14 -22.50 29.32
CA GLY A 169 -22.68 -22.48 29.53
C GLY A 169 -22.24 -22.19 30.97
N LYS A 170 -20.94 -22.31 31.28
CA LYS A 170 -20.37 -21.99 32.61
C LYS A 170 -20.06 -20.49 32.76
N GLY A 171 -20.27 -19.93 33.97
CA GLY A 171 -20.13 -18.50 34.25
C GLY A 171 -18.69 -18.01 34.46
N VAL A 172 -17.79 -18.95 34.73
CA VAL A 172 -16.42 -18.73 35.20
C VAL A 172 -15.56 -17.99 34.17
N ILE A 173 -14.69 -17.11 34.68
CA ILE A 173 -13.80 -16.23 33.92
C ILE A 173 -12.95 -16.98 32.89
N GLU A 174 -12.49 -18.18 33.24
CA GLU A 174 -11.72 -19.10 32.40
C GLU A 174 -12.50 -19.54 31.17
N HIS A 175 -13.73 -20.03 31.38
CA HIS A 175 -14.60 -20.51 30.30
C HIS A 175 -14.93 -19.36 29.33
N ARG A 176 -15.10 -18.13 29.83
CA ARG A 176 -15.31 -16.94 28.99
C ARG A 176 -14.07 -16.55 28.19
N ALA A 177 -12.89 -16.60 28.80
CA ALA A 177 -11.63 -16.32 28.12
C ALA A 177 -11.35 -17.36 27.02
N LEU A 178 -11.54 -18.65 27.32
CA LEU A 178 -11.46 -19.76 26.38
C LEU A 178 -12.47 -19.61 25.23
N THR A 179 -13.72 -19.25 25.52
CA THR A 179 -14.74 -19.04 24.47
C THR A 179 -14.34 -17.91 23.52
N ILE A 180 -13.71 -16.84 24.02
CA ILE A 180 -13.23 -15.71 23.23
C ILE A 180 -12.00 -16.11 22.38
N GLN A 181 -11.06 -16.87 22.93
CA GLN A 181 -9.91 -17.40 22.19
C GLN A 181 -10.36 -18.39 21.11
N ASN A 182 -11.23 -19.34 21.47
CA ASN A 182 -11.74 -20.38 20.57
C ASN A 182 -12.58 -19.79 19.43
N GLY A 183 -13.37 -18.76 19.70
CA GLY A 183 -14.15 -18.05 18.70
C GLY A 183 -13.31 -17.26 17.68
N THR A 184 -12.01 -17.05 17.95
CA THR A 184 -11.10 -16.28 17.09
C THR A 184 -10.03 -17.16 16.40
N LEU A 185 -9.68 -18.31 16.98
CA LEU A 185 -8.59 -19.18 16.50
C LEU A 185 -9.03 -20.62 16.14
N LEU A 186 -10.05 -21.19 16.79
CA LEU A 186 -10.35 -22.63 16.71
C LEU A 186 -11.64 -23.00 15.98
N HIS A 187 -12.45 -22.03 15.54
CA HIS A 187 -13.72 -22.35 14.88
C HIS A 187 -13.57 -23.06 13.52
N HIS A 188 -12.36 -23.19 12.99
CA HIS A 188 -12.09 -23.94 11.75
C HIS A 188 -11.96 -25.45 11.96
N HIS A 189 -11.61 -25.94 13.15
CA HIS A 189 -11.39 -27.39 13.36
C HIS A 189 -12.71 -28.18 13.53
N GLN A 190 -13.82 -27.53 13.90
CA GLN A 190 -15.12 -28.21 14.02
C GLN A 190 -15.88 -28.32 12.68
N SER A 191 -15.30 -27.89 11.55
CA SER A 191 -15.98 -27.93 10.24
C SER A 191 -15.31 -28.78 9.17
N GLU A 192 -14.45 -29.73 9.53
CA GLU A 192 -14.28 -30.94 8.69
C GLU A 192 -15.47 -31.90 8.83
N LYS A 193 -16.67 -31.38 9.12
CA LYS A 193 -17.86 -32.06 8.63
C LYS A 193 -17.86 -31.82 7.13
N ALA A 194 -17.72 -32.90 6.36
CA ALA A 194 -17.83 -32.90 4.91
C ALA A 194 -18.86 -31.85 4.47
N GLY A 195 -18.48 -30.98 3.52
CA GLY A 195 -19.41 -30.03 2.93
C GLY A 195 -20.67 -30.78 2.47
N PRO A 196 -21.82 -30.08 2.35
CA PRO A 196 -23.07 -30.74 1.99
C PRO A 196 -22.87 -31.57 0.72
N LEU A 197 -23.08 -32.89 0.84
CA LEU A 197 -22.93 -33.83 -0.24
C LEU A 197 -24.04 -33.58 -1.27
N PRO A 198 -23.84 -33.94 -2.56
CA PRO A 198 -24.91 -33.86 -3.56
C PRO A 198 -26.18 -34.59 -3.11
N GLU A 199 -26.01 -35.70 -2.39
CA GLU A 199 -27.07 -36.53 -1.84
C GLU A 199 -27.90 -35.81 -0.76
N ASP A 200 -27.28 -34.95 0.06
CA ASP A 200 -27.96 -34.17 1.12
C ASP A 200 -29.01 -33.19 0.55
N TRP A 201 -28.86 -32.79 -0.70
CA TRP A 201 -29.81 -31.87 -1.35
C TRP A 201 -31.13 -32.54 -1.72
N SER A 202 -31.14 -33.87 -1.86
CA SER A 202 -32.36 -34.62 -2.16
C SER A 202 -33.36 -34.59 -0.99
N THR A 203 -32.85 -34.52 0.24
CA THR A 203 -33.65 -34.52 1.47
C THR A 203 -33.98 -33.12 1.98
N TYR A 204 -33.26 -32.08 1.52
CA TYR A 204 -33.38 -30.71 2.03
C TYR A 204 -34.58 -29.90 1.50
N ARG A 205 -35.33 -30.36 0.49
CA ARG A 205 -36.51 -29.67 -0.08
C ARG A 205 -36.29 -28.17 -0.39
N ALA A 206 -35.25 -27.86 -1.16
CA ALA A 206 -34.84 -26.49 -1.44
C ALA A 206 -35.90 -25.63 -2.16
N ASP A 207 -36.70 -26.22 -3.06
CA ASP A 207 -37.74 -25.49 -3.82
C ASP A 207 -38.87 -24.99 -2.91
N GLU A 208 -39.24 -25.78 -1.90
CA GLU A 208 -40.23 -25.40 -0.88
C GLU A 208 -39.72 -24.20 -0.05
N LEU A 209 -38.45 -24.20 0.33
CA LEU A 209 -37.86 -23.08 1.07
C LEU A 209 -37.85 -21.80 0.24
N VAL A 210 -37.48 -21.89 -1.04
CA VAL A 210 -37.44 -20.75 -1.96
C VAL A 210 -38.85 -20.19 -2.21
N SER A 211 -39.85 -21.05 -2.39
CA SER A 211 -41.24 -20.60 -2.56
C SER A 211 -41.77 -19.90 -1.31
N THR A 212 -41.43 -20.40 -0.12
CA THR A 212 -41.87 -19.83 1.17
C THR A 212 -41.20 -18.49 1.49
N ILE A 213 -39.94 -18.30 1.08
CA ILE A 213 -39.21 -17.05 1.27
C ILE A 213 -39.79 -15.93 0.37
N GLY A 214 -40.36 -16.29 -0.79
CA GLY A 214 -41.05 -15.37 -1.69
C GLY A 214 -40.20 -14.17 -2.15
N LYS A 215 -40.84 -13.12 -2.68
CA LYS A 215 -40.18 -11.84 -3.02
C LYS A 215 -39.90 -10.95 -1.79
N ASP A 216 -40.15 -11.42 -0.57
CA ASP A 216 -40.10 -10.54 0.61
C ASP A 216 -38.65 -10.26 1.04
N ALA A 217 -38.17 -9.05 0.73
CA ALA A 217 -36.83 -8.57 1.01
C ALA A 217 -36.57 -8.24 2.50
N ARG A 218 -37.26 -8.88 3.46
CA ARG A 218 -37.08 -8.68 4.91
C ARG A 218 -36.49 -9.91 5.61
N TRP A 219 -35.33 -9.71 6.23
CA TRP A 219 -34.62 -10.76 6.98
C TRP A 219 -35.47 -11.48 8.03
N ILE A 220 -36.38 -10.79 8.72
CA ILE A 220 -37.22 -11.37 9.78
C ILE A 220 -38.08 -12.52 9.21
N LYS A 221 -38.65 -12.33 8.02
CA LYS A 221 -39.47 -13.35 7.37
C LYS A 221 -38.62 -14.52 6.87
N VAL A 222 -37.47 -14.23 6.25
CA VAL A 222 -36.50 -15.27 5.85
C VAL A 222 -36.05 -16.13 7.04
N ALA A 223 -35.78 -15.49 8.18
CA ALA A 223 -35.39 -16.21 9.40
C ALA A 223 -36.54 -17.08 9.94
N ALA A 224 -37.79 -16.61 9.87
CA ALA A 224 -38.97 -17.40 10.23
C ALA A 224 -39.16 -18.61 9.30
N SER A 225 -39.03 -18.42 7.98
CA SER A 225 -39.10 -19.51 7.00
C SER A 225 -38.00 -20.55 7.21
N LEU A 226 -36.76 -20.12 7.49
CA LEU A 226 -35.66 -21.02 7.83
C LEU A 226 -35.94 -21.80 9.12
N TYR A 227 -36.56 -21.17 10.12
CA TYR A 227 -36.93 -21.85 11.38
C TYR A 227 -38.05 -22.88 11.17
N GLN A 228 -39.09 -22.54 10.42
CA GLN A 228 -40.15 -23.48 10.05
C GLN A 228 -39.59 -24.67 9.25
N HIS A 229 -38.69 -24.38 8.31
CA HIS A 229 -38.04 -25.41 7.51
C HIS A 229 -37.13 -26.33 8.34
N TYR A 230 -36.46 -25.80 9.39
CA TYR A 230 -35.74 -26.64 10.36
C TYR A 230 -36.69 -27.64 11.03
N GLY A 231 -37.86 -27.18 11.51
CA GLY A 231 -38.84 -28.06 12.14
C GLY A 231 -39.39 -29.15 11.20
N ARG A 232 -39.45 -28.89 9.89
CA ARG A 232 -39.88 -29.89 8.89
C ARG A 232 -38.81 -30.94 8.60
N ILE A 233 -37.52 -30.56 8.56
CA ILE A 233 -36.41 -31.49 8.26
C ILE A 233 -36.05 -32.34 9.48
N PHE A 234 -35.94 -31.70 10.64
CA PHE A 234 -35.42 -32.36 11.84
C PHE A 234 -36.52 -32.83 12.80
N GLY A 235 -37.72 -32.25 12.71
CA GLY A 235 -38.78 -32.37 13.71
C GLY A 235 -38.95 -31.07 14.50
N PRO A 236 -40.19 -30.66 14.86
CA PRO A 236 -40.46 -29.37 15.50
C PRO A 236 -39.87 -29.26 16.92
N THR A 237 -39.64 -30.40 17.57
CA THR A 237 -39.12 -30.51 18.95
C THR A 237 -37.66 -30.96 19.01
N THR A 238 -37.02 -31.24 17.87
CA THR A 238 -35.69 -31.86 17.81
C THR A 238 -34.59 -30.92 18.32
N PRO A 239 -33.87 -31.29 19.39
CA PRO A 239 -32.77 -30.49 19.92
C PRO A 239 -31.67 -30.27 18.89
N ILE A 240 -31.00 -29.11 18.94
CA ILE A 240 -29.87 -28.80 18.04
C ILE A 240 -28.73 -29.82 18.18
N SER A 241 -28.49 -30.34 19.38
CA SER A 241 -27.46 -31.36 19.63
C SER A 241 -27.73 -32.66 18.88
N GLU A 242 -29.00 -33.04 18.75
CA GLU A 242 -29.42 -34.22 18.00
C GLU A 242 -29.39 -33.94 16.49
N ALA A 243 -29.91 -32.78 16.05
CA ALA A 243 -29.82 -32.41 14.63
C ALA A 243 -28.37 -32.30 14.14
N GLN A 244 -27.42 -31.91 14.99
CA GLN A 244 -25.99 -31.82 14.64
C GLN A 244 -25.36 -33.14 14.20
N THR A 245 -25.91 -34.30 14.58
CA THR A 245 -25.39 -35.61 14.15
C THR A 245 -25.87 -35.99 12.75
N ARG A 246 -26.90 -35.31 12.23
CA ARG A 246 -27.49 -35.56 10.92
C ARG A 246 -26.80 -34.75 9.80
N PRO A 247 -26.55 -35.33 8.62
CA PRO A 247 -25.92 -34.62 7.48
C PRO A 247 -26.67 -33.36 7.05
N GLU A 248 -28.00 -33.38 7.06
CA GLU A 248 -28.86 -32.28 6.60
C GLU A 248 -28.66 -31.01 7.43
N PHE A 249 -28.14 -31.12 8.66
CA PHE A 249 -27.88 -29.97 9.53
C PHE A 249 -26.73 -29.10 9.00
N VAL A 250 -25.71 -29.72 8.39
CA VAL A 250 -24.61 -29.02 7.73
C VAL A 250 -25.16 -28.18 6.59
N LEU A 251 -26.00 -28.79 5.75
CA LEU A 251 -26.67 -28.12 4.64
C LEU A 251 -27.60 -27.00 5.12
N HIS A 252 -28.40 -27.25 6.16
CA HIS A 252 -29.27 -26.24 6.76
C HIS A 252 -28.49 -25.03 7.26
N THR A 253 -27.36 -25.26 7.92
CA THR A 253 -26.48 -24.21 8.42
C THR A 253 -25.83 -23.44 7.29
N ALA A 254 -25.46 -24.10 6.19
CA ALA A 254 -24.90 -23.47 4.99
C ALA A 254 -25.92 -22.53 4.30
N VAL A 255 -27.15 -22.99 4.11
CA VAL A 255 -28.27 -22.19 3.54
C VAL A 255 -28.61 -21.00 4.44
N LYS A 256 -28.71 -21.22 5.75
CA LYS A 256 -28.90 -20.14 6.72
C LYS A 256 -27.77 -19.11 6.68
N ALA A 257 -26.52 -19.55 6.54
CA ALA A 257 -25.38 -18.66 6.43
C ALA A 257 -25.37 -17.86 5.12
N TYR A 258 -25.80 -18.45 4.01
CA TYR A 258 -26.00 -17.76 2.73
C TYR A 258 -27.00 -16.60 2.87
N TYR A 259 -28.21 -16.87 3.34
CA TYR A 259 -29.22 -15.82 3.52
C TYR A 259 -28.78 -14.78 4.55
N ARG A 260 -28.23 -15.19 5.70
CA ARG A 260 -27.72 -14.23 6.70
C ARG A 260 -26.70 -13.26 6.10
N ARG A 261 -25.81 -13.73 5.23
CA ARG A 261 -24.82 -12.89 4.56
C ARG A 261 -25.45 -11.91 3.58
N LEU A 262 -26.40 -12.39 2.77
CA LEU A 262 -27.13 -11.60 1.79
C LEU A 262 -27.82 -10.38 2.44
N PHE A 263 -28.37 -10.56 3.65
CA PHE A 263 -29.08 -9.51 4.39
C PHE A 263 -28.22 -8.70 5.39
N LYS A 264 -27.14 -9.26 5.97
CA LYS A 264 -26.33 -8.58 7.00
C LYS A 264 -25.24 -7.68 6.41
N GLU A 265 -24.63 -8.07 5.28
CA GLU A 265 -23.46 -7.36 4.73
C GLU A 265 -23.83 -6.20 3.80
N ARG A 266 -25.13 -5.99 3.56
CA ARG A 266 -25.61 -5.24 2.41
C ARG A 266 -26.83 -4.43 2.82
N LYS A 267 -26.63 -3.13 3.12
CA LYS A 267 -27.70 -2.11 3.08
C LYS A 267 -28.13 -1.89 1.62
N LEU A 268 -28.50 -2.95 0.92
CA LEU A 268 -28.92 -2.87 -0.48
C LEU A 268 -30.35 -2.33 -0.53
N PRO A 269 -30.68 -1.51 -1.55
CA PRO A 269 -32.06 -1.20 -1.89
C PRO A 269 -32.85 -2.49 -2.11
N ALA A 270 -34.13 -2.50 -1.72
CA ALA A 270 -35.01 -3.67 -1.81
C ALA A 270 -35.00 -4.29 -3.23
N GLU A 271 -35.08 -3.46 -4.26
CA GLU A 271 -35.04 -3.88 -5.68
C GLU A 271 -33.78 -4.69 -6.04
N ARG A 272 -32.62 -4.32 -5.48
CA ARG A 272 -31.36 -5.02 -5.76
C ARG A 272 -31.23 -6.30 -4.95
N LEU A 273 -31.87 -6.35 -3.77
CA LEU A 273 -31.95 -7.55 -2.96
C LEU A 273 -32.88 -8.59 -3.61
N GLU A 274 -34.02 -8.16 -4.14
CA GLU A 274 -34.96 -9.01 -4.90
C GLU A 274 -34.31 -9.68 -6.11
N ARG A 275 -33.42 -8.96 -6.82
CA ARG A 275 -32.65 -9.52 -7.95
C ARG A 275 -31.62 -10.57 -7.53
N LEU A 276 -31.18 -10.56 -6.27
CA LEU A 276 -30.14 -11.46 -5.76
C LEU A 276 -30.69 -12.68 -5.03
N LEU A 277 -31.98 -12.69 -4.67
CA LEU A 277 -32.63 -13.83 -4.05
C LEU A 277 -32.75 -14.98 -5.07
N PRO A 278 -32.39 -16.23 -4.69
CA PRO A 278 -32.61 -17.39 -5.54
C PRO A 278 -34.10 -17.52 -5.86
N ARG A 279 -34.43 -17.77 -7.13
CA ARG A 279 -35.83 -17.96 -7.58
C ARG A 279 -36.25 -19.43 -7.67
N THR A 280 -35.27 -20.33 -7.69
CA THR A 280 -35.47 -21.78 -7.76
C THR A 280 -34.58 -22.47 -6.72
N GLY A 281 -34.95 -23.68 -6.30
CA GLY A 281 -34.11 -24.51 -5.43
C GLY A 281 -32.78 -24.86 -6.09
N GLU A 282 -32.74 -24.99 -7.42
CA GLU A 282 -31.49 -25.14 -8.18
C GLU A 282 -30.58 -23.90 -8.08
N ALA A 283 -31.13 -22.70 -8.18
CA ALA A 283 -30.36 -21.46 -7.99
C ALA A 283 -29.82 -21.35 -6.56
N LEU A 284 -30.60 -21.78 -5.55
CA LEU A 284 -30.16 -21.82 -4.15
C LEU A 284 -29.05 -22.86 -3.97
N ARG A 285 -29.23 -24.06 -4.53
CA ARG A 285 -28.23 -25.15 -4.57
C ARG A 285 -26.90 -24.65 -5.09
N HIS A 286 -26.92 -24.10 -6.30
CA HIS A 286 -25.75 -23.54 -6.94
C HIS A 286 -25.09 -22.45 -6.07
N ALA A 287 -25.86 -21.50 -5.54
CA ALA A 287 -25.33 -20.39 -4.75
C ALA A 287 -24.67 -20.85 -3.43
N VAL A 288 -25.26 -21.82 -2.74
CA VAL A 288 -24.73 -22.38 -1.49
C VAL A 288 -23.48 -23.23 -1.75
N THR A 289 -23.51 -24.09 -2.75
CA THR A 289 -22.36 -24.92 -3.15
C THR A 289 -21.17 -24.04 -3.56
N VAL A 290 -21.40 -23.00 -4.38
CA VAL A 290 -20.36 -22.02 -4.74
C VAL A 290 -19.85 -21.28 -3.50
N GLN A 291 -20.72 -20.87 -2.58
CA GLN A 291 -20.29 -20.19 -1.36
C GLN A 291 -19.44 -21.09 -0.45
N HIS A 292 -19.83 -22.35 -0.30
CA HIS A 292 -19.08 -23.32 0.51
C HIS A 292 -17.74 -23.64 -0.14
N GLY A 293 -17.72 -23.95 -1.45
CA GLY A 293 -16.48 -24.21 -2.19
C GLY A 293 -15.47 -23.05 -2.13
N ASN A 294 -15.95 -21.80 -2.17
CA ASN A 294 -15.09 -20.62 -1.99
C ASN A 294 -14.49 -20.51 -0.57
N ARG A 295 -15.18 -21.01 0.46
CA ARG A 295 -14.67 -21.02 1.84
C ARG A 295 -13.61 -22.10 2.01
N SER A 296 -13.90 -23.32 1.57
CA SER A 296 -12.93 -24.43 1.61
C SER A 296 -11.65 -24.07 0.87
N LEU A 297 -11.77 -23.44 -0.30
CA LEU A 297 -10.61 -22.96 -1.05
C LEU A 297 -9.84 -21.87 -0.30
N ALA A 298 -10.52 -20.92 0.33
CA ALA A 298 -9.86 -19.88 1.12
C ALA A 298 -9.13 -20.45 2.35
N ASP A 299 -9.67 -21.51 2.95
CA ASP A 299 -9.05 -22.23 4.06
C ASP A 299 -7.82 -23.01 3.58
N ALA A 300 -7.90 -23.71 2.45
CA ALA A 300 -6.78 -24.39 1.80
C ALA A 300 -5.63 -23.41 1.46
N VAL A 301 -5.97 -22.26 0.84
CA VAL A 301 -4.99 -21.18 0.57
C VAL A 301 -4.35 -20.69 1.86
N ARG A 302 -5.11 -20.58 2.96
CA ARG A 302 -4.58 -20.12 4.25
C ARG A 302 -3.65 -21.14 4.89
N ILE A 303 -4.00 -22.43 4.87
CA ILE A 303 -3.13 -23.49 5.39
C ILE A 303 -1.87 -23.62 4.54
N GLY A 304 -2.03 -23.68 3.21
CA GLY A 304 -0.91 -23.71 2.26
C GLY A 304 0.06 -22.56 2.42
N LYS A 305 -0.45 -21.35 2.72
CA LYS A 305 0.36 -20.19 3.08
C LYS A 305 1.22 -20.46 4.32
N ILE A 306 0.63 -21.03 5.36
CA ILE A 306 1.35 -21.32 6.61
C ILE A 306 2.41 -22.40 6.39
N LEU A 307 2.09 -23.44 5.61
CA LEU A 307 3.05 -24.48 5.19
C LEU A 307 4.24 -23.86 4.41
N HIS A 308 3.95 -22.99 3.44
CA HIS A 308 4.97 -22.35 2.61
C HIS A 308 6.01 -21.57 3.43
N TYR A 309 5.55 -20.75 4.38
CA TYR A 309 6.42 -19.90 5.19
C TYR A 309 7.00 -20.59 6.42
N GLY A 310 6.31 -21.60 6.95
CA GLY A 310 6.68 -22.30 8.17
C GLY A 310 7.65 -23.46 7.96
N TRP A 311 7.53 -24.21 6.86
CA TRP A 311 8.21 -25.50 6.72
C TRP A 311 8.96 -25.69 5.40
N LEU A 312 8.58 -24.99 4.33
CA LEU A 312 9.22 -25.19 3.03
C LEU A 312 10.55 -24.41 2.87
N GLN A 313 11.13 -23.84 3.93
CA GLN A 313 12.22 -22.85 3.82
C GLN A 313 13.47 -23.41 3.12
N ASN A 314 13.81 -24.69 3.34
CA ASN A 314 15.03 -25.33 2.82
C ASN A 314 14.73 -26.53 1.89
N GLY A 315 13.55 -26.58 1.28
CA GLY A 315 13.11 -27.72 0.44
C GLY A 315 11.84 -28.38 0.96
N GLU A 316 11.61 -29.63 0.55
CA GLU A 316 10.49 -30.44 1.04
C GLU A 316 10.71 -30.81 2.52
N PRO A 317 9.77 -30.53 3.43
CA PRO A 317 9.90 -30.95 4.83
C PRO A 317 9.77 -32.46 4.95
N ASP A 318 10.69 -33.08 5.68
CA ASP A 318 10.62 -34.49 6.06
C ASP A 318 10.89 -34.63 7.56
N PRO A 319 9.89 -35.02 8.38
CA PRO A 319 8.50 -35.27 8.03
C PRO A 319 7.68 -33.97 7.84
N TRP A 320 6.53 -34.08 7.18
CA TRP A 320 5.54 -32.99 7.12
C TRP A 320 4.96 -32.71 8.52
N PRO A 321 4.62 -31.44 8.84
CA PRO A 321 4.07 -31.11 10.15
C PRO A 321 2.73 -31.79 10.37
N ASP A 322 2.52 -32.35 11.56
CA ASP A 322 1.19 -32.75 12.01
C ASP A 322 0.29 -31.51 12.23
N ASP A 323 -1.00 -31.74 12.45
CA ASP A 323 -1.95 -30.64 12.66
C ASP A 323 -1.57 -29.79 13.89
N ALA A 324 -1.03 -30.40 14.95
CA ALA A 324 -0.65 -29.68 16.16
C ALA A 324 0.51 -28.69 15.90
N ALA A 325 1.53 -29.12 15.17
CA ALA A 325 2.65 -28.30 14.72
C ALA A 325 2.17 -27.20 13.75
N LEU A 326 1.31 -27.57 12.78
CA LEU A 326 0.76 -26.63 11.80
C LEU A 326 0.00 -25.48 12.48
N TYR A 327 -0.91 -25.79 13.42
CA TYR A 327 -1.74 -24.80 14.10
C TYR A 327 -1.00 -24.02 15.20
N SER A 328 0.14 -24.53 15.68
CA SER A 328 1.03 -23.79 16.60
C SER A 328 2.02 -22.87 15.89
N SER A 329 2.03 -22.84 14.54
CA SER A 329 2.90 -21.96 13.77
C SER A 329 2.80 -20.49 14.20
N ARG A 330 3.95 -19.83 14.39
CA ARG A 330 4.02 -18.38 14.63
C ARG A 330 3.35 -17.56 13.51
N TYR A 331 3.27 -18.13 12.32
CA TYR A 331 2.67 -17.48 11.15
C TYR A 331 1.15 -17.34 11.25
N TRP A 332 0.48 -18.00 12.20
CA TRP A 332 -0.92 -17.69 12.54
C TRP A 332 -1.06 -16.38 13.33
N GLY A 333 -0.01 -15.96 14.04
CA GLY A 333 0.06 -14.73 14.83
C GLY A 333 0.09 -13.46 13.98
N SER A 334 -0.17 -12.31 14.60
CA SER A 334 -0.15 -11.00 13.92
C SER A 334 1.20 -10.68 13.29
N ASP A 335 2.27 -11.07 13.98
CA ASP A 335 3.64 -10.69 13.61
C ASP A 335 4.10 -11.55 12.43
N GLY A 336 3.88 -12.86 12.49
CA GLY A 336 4.11 -13.74 11.35
C GLY A 336 3.26 -13.37 10.12
N GLN A 337 1.98 -12.99 10.30
CA GLN A 337 1.18 -12.46 9.19
C GLN A 337 1.69 -11.12 8.64
N THR A 338 2.38 -10.33 9.45
CA THR A 338 3.03 -9.09 9.01
C THR A 338 4.25 -9.41 8.17
N ASP A 339 5.09 -10.36 8.61
CA ASP A 339 6.30 -10.78 7.89
C ASP A 339 5.96 -11.29 6.49
N ILE A 340 4.95 -12.16 6.42
CA ILE A 340 4.47 -12.68 5.13
C ILE A 340 4.01 -11.54 4.22
N LYS A 341 3.31 -10.53 4.75
CA LYS A 341 2.88 -9.39 3.92
C LYS A 341 4.05 -8.57 3.39
N HIS A 342 5.13 -8.41 4.16
CA HIS A 342 6.32 -7.69 3.70
C HIS A 342 7.03 -8.47 2.59
N SER A 343 7.27 -9.77 2.79
CA SER A 343 7.84 -10.67 1.77
C SER A 343 6.99 -10.70 0.50
N GLU A 344 5.66 -10.89 0.60
CA GLU A 344 4.77 -10.91 -0.55
C GLU A 344 4.73 -9.55 -1.28
N ALA A 345 4.85 -8.43 -0.55
CA ALA A 345 4.84 -7.10 -1.16
C ALA A 345 6.10 -6.84 -1.99
N VAL A 346 7.27 -7.25 -1.51
CA VAL A 346 8.55 -7.18 -2.24
C VAL A 346 8.49 -8.10 -3.45
N SER A 347 8.13 -9.37 -3.25
CA SER A 347 8.02 -10.37 -4.32
C SER A 347 7.11 -9.91 -5.45
N ARG A 348 6.00 -9.24 -5.12
CA ARG A 348 5.08 -8.68 -6.13
C ARG A 348 5.73 -7.60 -6.97
N VAL A 349 6.38 -6.60 -6.35
CA VAL A 349 7.04 -5.51 -7.08
C VAL A 349 8.20 -6.05 -7.91
N TRP A 350 8.96 -7.00 -7.35
CA TRP A 350 10.05 -7.67 -8.03
C TRP A 350 9.58 -8.42 -9.28
N ARG A 351 8.55 -9.25 -9.18
CA ARG A 351 7.97 -9.96 -10.34
C ARG A 351 7.55 -9.00 -11.45
N ARG A 352 6.87 -7.90 -11.10
CA ARG A 352 6.50 -6.88 -12.08
C ARG A 352 7.74 -6.30 -12.79
N ALA A 353 8.77 -5.94 -12.02
CA ALA A 353 10.01 -5.38 -12.55
C ALA A 353 10.75 -6.36 -13.48
N LEU A 354 10.84 -7.64 -13.09
CA LEU A 354 11.44 -8.70 -13.93
C LEU A 354 10.63 -8.96 -15.21
N THR A 355 9.30 -8.93 -15.12
CA THR A 355 8.44 -9.08 -16.31
C THR A 355 8.68 -7.92 -17.27
N ALA A 356 8.87 -6.70 -16.75
CA ALA A 356 9.21 -5.53 -17.57
C ALA A 356 10.60 -5.67 -18.21
N ALA A 357 11.60 -6.15 -17.46
CA ALA A 357 12.92 -6.48 -18.00
C ALA A 357 12.84 -7.54 -19.13
N GLN A 358 12.05 -8.59 -18.93
CA GLN A 358 11.80 -9.62 -19.96
C GLN A 358 11.19 -9.00 -21.21
N ARG A 359 10.26 -8.06 -21.06
CA ARG A 359 9.65 -7.36 -22.19
C ARG A 359 10.67 -6.52 -22.96
N THR A 360 11.58 -5.84 -22.25
CA THR A 360 12.69 -5.07 -22.85
C THR A 360 13.64 -5.98 -23.63
N LEU A 361 13.99 -7.16 -23.10
CA LEU A 361 14.79 -8.15 -23.84
C LEU A 361 14.04 -8.69 -25.06
N THR A 362 12.72 -8.86 -24.96
CA THR A 362 11.88 -9.35 -26.07
C THR A 362 11.82 -8.32 -27.20
N SER A 363 11.71 -7.02 -26.89
CA SER A 363 11.70 -5.97 -27.91
C SER A 363 13.06 -5.79 -28.59
N TRP A 364 14.14 -6.27 -27.98
CA TRP A 364 15.47 -6.28 -28.57
C TRP A 364 15.62 -7.34 -29.67
N LEU A 365 15.05 -8.53 -29.47
CA LEU A 365 14.98 -9.58 -30.50
C LEU A 365 13.95 -9.26 -31.59
N TYR A 366 12.78 -8.79 -31.17
CA TYR A 366 11.62 -8.60 -32.04
C TYR A 366 11.15 -7.16 -31.96
N PRO A 367 11.87 -6.20 -32.59
CA PRO A 367 11.48 -4.79 -32.58
C PRO A 367 10.13 -4.56 -33.28
N ALA A 368 9.84 -5.36 -34.32
CA ALA A 368 8.52 -5.40 -34.96
C ALA A 368 7.44 -6.04 -34.08
N GLY A 369 7.80 -6.79 -33.04
CA GLY A 369 6.86 -7.39 -32.09
C GLY A 369 6.12 -8.61 -32.61
N THR A 370 6.75 -9.39 -33.49
CA THR A 370 6.28 -10.73 -33.91
C THR A 370 6.10 -11.67 -32.71
N ASP A 371 5.20 -12.66 -32.82
CA ASP A 371 4.95 -13.65 -31.76
C ASP A 371 6.24 -14.42 -31.40
N ALA A 372 6.80 -14.09 -30.23
CA ALA A 372 8.10 -14.57 -29.79
C ALA A 372 8.03 -15.72 -28.77
N GLY A 373 6.83 -16.02 -28.26
CA GLY A 373 6.68 -16.93 -27.12
C GLY A 373 7.45 -16.46 -25.88
N ASP A 374 7.80 -17.38 -24.98
CA ASP A 374 8.68 -17.10 -23.84
C ASP A 374 10.14 -17.09 -24.29
N ILE A 375 10.71 -15.90 -24.47
CA ILE A 375 12.12 -15.73 -24.87
C ILE A 375 13.11 -16.34 -23.87
N LEU A 376 12.69 -16.59 -22.62
CA LEU A 376 13.57 -17.23 -21.65
C LEU A 376 13.78 -18.72 -21.93
N LEU A 377 12.99 -19.33 -22.83
CA LEU A 377 13.20 -20.71 -23.28
C LEU A 377 14.16 -20.83 -24.46
N ILE A 378 14.60 -19.71 -25.04
CA ILE A 378 15.59 -19.69 -26.11
C ILE A 378 16.96 -19.98 -25.49
N GLY A 379 17.52 -21.15 -25.83
CA GLY A 379 18.81 -21.61 -25.31
C GLY A 379 20.02 -21.17 -26.13
N GLN A 380 19.81 -20.62 -27.33
CA GLN A 380 20.88 -20.22 -28.26
C GLN A 380 20.91 -18.70 -28.47
N LYS A 381 22.08 -18.21 -28.87
CA LYS A 381 22.28 -16.83 -29.28
C LYS A 381 21.37 -16.52 -30.49
N PRO A 382 20.69 -15.37 -30.52
CA PRO A 382 19.85 -14.99 -31.65
C PRO A 382 20.67 -14.61 -32.89
N ASP A 383 20.22 -15.02 -34.08
CA ASP A 383 20.86 -14.67 -35.36
C ASP A 383 20.66 -13.21 -35.76
N SER A 384 19.56 -12.58 -35.31
CA SER A 384 19.25 -11.18 -35.56
C SER A 384 18.83 -10.47 -34.28
N ILE A 385 19.44 -9.32 -34.02
CA ILE A 385 19.20 -8.52 -32.83
C ILE A 385 19.37 -7.02 -33.15
N ASP A 386 18.50 -6.17 -32.60
CA ASP A 386 18.56 -4.73 -32.84
C ASP A 386 19.80 -4.09 -32.19
N ARG A 387 20.83 -3.79 -32.98
CA ARG A 387 22.10 -3.23 -32.51
C ARG A 387 21.95 -1.86 -31.85
N ASN A 388 20.87 -1.12 -32.16
CA ASN A 388 20.65 0.22 -31.63
C ASN A 388 20.13 0.22 -30.17
N ARG A 389 19.76 -0.95 -29.63
CA ARG A 389 19.27 -1.03 -28.24
C ARG A 389 20.32 -0.85 -27.18
N LEU A 390 21.57 -1.28 -27.40
CA LEU A 390 22.62 -1.16 -26.40
C LEU A 390 22.89 0.31 -26.02
N PRO A 391 23.13 1.22 -26.99
CA PRO A 391 23.22 2.66 -26.72
C PRO A 391 21.99 3.22 -26.01
N LEU A 392 20.80 2.73 -26.36
CA LEU A 392 19.55 3.18 -25.77
C LEU A 392 19.40 2.72 -24.31
N LEU A 393 20.00 1.58 -23.93
CA LEU A 393 19.96 1.01 -22.58
C LEU A 393 21.14 1.44 -21.69
N TYR A 394 22.32 1.69 -22.24
CA TYR A 394 23.52 2.00 -21.44
C TYR A 394 24.15 3.36 -21.74
N GLY A 395 23.67 4.09 -22.76
CA GLY A 395 24.21 5.41 -23.13
C GLY A 395 25.69 5.33 -23.47
N ASP A 396 26.46 6.30 -22.98
CA ASP A 396 27.92 6.35 -23.18
C ASP A 396 28.66 5.16 -22.55
N SER A 397 28.05 4.48 -21.58
CA SER A 397 28.59 3.27 -20.95
C SER A 397 28.50 2.03 -21.84
N THR A 398 27.92 2.14 -23.05
CA THR A 398 27.87 1.04 -24.03
C THR A 398 29.27 0.55 -24.42
N ARG A 399 30.29 1.42 -24.33
CA ARG A 399 31.70 1.10 -24.58
C ARG A 399 32.25 -0.07 -23.77
N HIS A 400 31.66 -0.37 -22.61
CA HIS A 400 32.09 -1.50 -21.76
C HIS A 400 31.68 -2.85 -22.34
N TRP A 401 30.67 -2.87 -23.23
CA TRP A 401 30.19 -4.07 -23.91
C TRP A 401 30.93 -4.27 -25.24
N THR A 402 32.12 -4.87 -25.17
CA THR A 402 33.00 -5.07 -26.34
C THR A 402 32.61 -6.25 -27.23
N ARG A 403 31.78 -7.16 -26.73
CA ARG A 403 31.28 -8.34 -27.45
C ARG A 403 30.06 -8.03 -28.29
N SER A 404 29.63 -9.03 -29.07
CA SER A 404 28.49 -8.83 -29.97
C SER A 404 27.20 -8.61 -29.15
N PRO A 405 26.24 -7.82 -29.66
CA PRO A 405 24.97 -7.58 -28.97
C PRO A 405 24.21 -8.85 -28.56
N GLY A 406 24.35 -9.94 -29.33
CA GLY A 406 23.75 -11.23 -29.00
C GLY A 406 24.37 -11.91 -27.78
N ASP A 407 25.67 -11.70 -27.51
CA ASP A 407 26.34 -12.25 -26.32
C ASP A 407 25.87 -11.51 -25.06
N VAL A 408 25.77 -10.17 -25.15
CA VAL A 408 25.22 -9.34 -24.08
C VAL A 408 23.77 -9.69 -23.78
N TRP A 409 22.96 -9.91 -24.82
CA TRP A 409 21.58 -10.35 -24.68
C TRP A 409 21.49 -11.70 -23.96
N LEU A 410 22.33 -12.67 -24.33
CA LEU A 410 22.35 -14.00 -23.70
C LEU A 410 22.74 -13.91 -22.21
N PHE A 411 23.75 -13.13 -21.87
CA PHE A 411 24.16 -12.86 -20.49
C PHE A 411 23.01 -12.28 -19.66
N LEU A 412 22.33 -11.24 -20.18
CA LEU A 412 21.21 -10.61 -19.50
C LEU A 412 20.00 -11.54 -19.38
N LYS A 413 19.73 -12.35 -20.40
CA LYS A 413 18.67 -13.36 -20.41
C LYS A 413 18.89 -14.42 -19.33
N GLN A 414 20.10 -14.98 -19.24
CA GLN A 414 20.46 -16.00 -18.25
C GLN A 414 20.33 -15.45 -16.83
N THR A 415 20.87 -14.25 -16.59
CA THR A 415 20.72 -13.55 -15.31
C THR A 415 19.24 -13.38 -14.97
N LEU A 416 18.43 -12.92 -15.93
CA LEU A 416 17.00 -12.68 -15.72
C LEU A 416 16.20 -13.96 -15.45
N GLU A 417 16.52 -15.07 -16.13
CA GLU A 417 15.89 -16.38 -15.93
C GLU A 417 16.06 -16.87 -14.50
N ASN A 418 17.30 -16.81 -13.98
CA ASN A 418 17.63 -17.18 -12.61
C ASN A 418 16.86 -16.32 -11.58
N LEU A 419 16.78 -15.01 -11.82
CA LEU A 419 16.04 -14.07 -10.96
C LEU A 419 14.51 -14.25 -11.02
N ARG A 420 13.98 -14.68 -12.18
CA ARG A 420 12.53 -14.89 -12.37
C ARG A 420 12.05 -16.14 -11.66
N ASN A 421 12.74 -17.26 -11.82
CA ASN A 421 12.31 -18.53 -11.22
C ASN A 421 12.33 -18.45 -9.68
N SER A 422 13.32 -17.75 -9.12
CA SER A 422 13.43 -17.50 -7.67
C SER A 422 12.36 -16.55 -7.10
N SER A 423 11.73 -15.71 -7.94
CA SER A 423 10.84 -14.62 -7.50
C SER A 423 9.55 -15.04 -6.77
N PHE A 424 9.17 -16.32 -6.84
CA PHE A 424 8.02 -16.87 -6.12
C PHE A 424 8.37 -17.44 -4.74
N HIS A 425 9.66 -17.62 -4.42
CA HIS A 425 10.12 -18.35 -3.25
C HIS A 425 10.77 -17.53 -2.16
N PHE A 426 10.74 -16.20 -2.26
CA PHE A 426 11.31 -15.31 -1.24
C PHE A 426 10.50 -15.40 0.07
N LYS A 427 10.77 -16.44 0.85
CA LYS A 427 10.16 -16.70 2.16
C LYS A 427 10.78 -15.80 3.21
N THR A 428 12.10 -15.65 3.16
CA THR A 428 12.92 -14.81 4.02
C THR A 428 13.76 -13.87 3.18
N LEU A 429 14.47 -12.98 3.86
CA LEU A 429 15.34 -12.04 3.19
C LEU A 429 16.66 -12.66 2.76
N SER A 430 17.22 -13.53 3.61
CA SER A 430 18.35 -14.39 3.27
C SER A 430 18.07 -15.22 2.01
N ALA A 431 16.86 -15.77 1.86
CA ALA A 431 16.47 -16.47 0.64
C ALA A 431 16.52 -15.54 -0.58
N PHE A 432 16.03 -14.29 -0.49
CA PHE A 432 16.13 -13.34 -1.60
C PHE A 432 17.58 -13.13 -2.03
N THR A 433 18.51 -12.96 -1.09
CA THR A 433 19.91 -12.68 -1.41
C THR A 433 20.70 -13.90 -1.84
N SER A 434 20.47 -15.07 -1.26
CA SER A 434 21.09 -16.32 -1.73
C SER A 434 20.74 -16.62 -3.19
N HIS A 435 19.52 -16.28 -3.62
CA HIS A 435 19.15 -16.41 -5.03
C HIS A 435 19.81 -15.35 -5.91
N LEU A 436 20.10 -14.15 -5.40
CA LEU A 436 20.93 -13.18 -6.12
C LEU A 436 22.35 -13.74 -6.29
N ASP A 437 22.95 -14.28 -5.23
CA ASP A 437 24.33 -14.76 -5.25
C ASP A 437 24.52 -15.98 -6.16
N GLY A 438 23.50 -16.85 -6.27
CA GLY A 438 23.51 -18.02 -7.15
C GLY A 438 23.31 -17.72 -8.65
N THR A 439 23.21 -16.46 -9.09
CA THR A 439 22.77 -16.13 -10.47
C THR A 439 23.84 -16.11 -11.57
N CYS A 440 25.11 -16.43 -11.33
CA CYS A 440 26.17 -16.20 -12.34
C CYS A 440 27.16 -17.36 -12.54
N GLU A 441 26.80 -18.33 -13.38
CA GLU A 441 27.76 -19.13 -14.16
C GLU A 441 27.85 -18.53 -15.58
N SER A 442 28.45 -17.35 -15.71
CA SER A 442 28.60 -16.67 -17.00
C SER A 442 30.06 -16.59 -17.41
N GLU A 443 30.27 -16.38 -18.71
CA GLU A 443 31.59 -16.11 -19.29
C GLU A 443 32.28 -14.93 -18.58
N PRO A 444 33.61 -15.00 -18.33
CA PRO A 444 34.32 -13.97 -17.57
C PRO A 444 34.26 -12.56 -18.18
N ALA A 445 34.12 -12.44 -19.51
CA ALA A 445 34.18 -11.16 -20.21
C ALA A 445 32.96 -10.27 -19.93
N GLU A 446 31.74 -10.83 -19.96
CA GLU A 446 30.50 -10.10 -19.68
C GLU A 446 30.40 -9.73 -18.19
N GLN A 447 30.93 -10.58 -17.31
CA GLN A 447 31.06 -10.27 -15.88
C GLN A 447 32.01 -9.09 -15.65
N GLN A 448 33.16 -9.05 -16.33
CA GLN A 448 34.09 -7.92 -16.28
C GLN A 448 33.45 -6.64 -16.84
N ALA A 449 32.71 -6.73 -17.95
CA ALA A 449 31.98 -5.59 -18.50
C ALA A 449 30.92 -5.04 -17.52
N ALA A 450 30.17 -5.92 -16.84
CA ALA A 450 29.20 -5.55 -15.82
C ALA A 450 29.86 -4.87 -14.60
N GLN A 451 31.03 -5.36 -14.18
CA GLN A 451 31.82 -4.74 -13.10
C GLN A 451 32.34 -3.36 -13.52
N ALA A 452 32.90 -3.24 -14.73
CA ALA A 452 33.39 -1.98 -15.29
C ALA A 452 32.27 -0.93 -15.41
N LEU A 453 31.07 -1.36 -15.86
CA LEU A 453 29.87 -0.52 -15.91
C LEU A 453 29.53 0.07 -14.53
N TRP A 454 29.52 -0.77 -13.49
CA TRP A 454 29.24 -0.31 -12.12
C TRP A 454 30.33 0.61 -11.58
N GLN A 455 31.61 0.28 -11.81
CA GLN A 455 32.75 1.10 -11.35
C GLN A 455 32.74 2.49 -11.99
N ASP A 456 32.54 2.57 -13.30
CA ASP A 456 32.45 3.82 -14.06
C ASP A 456 31.28 4.69 -13.53
N ASP A 457 30.11 4.09 -13.31
CA ASP A 457 28.96 4.81 -12.76
C ASP A 457 29.17 5.33 -11.36
N ARG A 458 29.83 4.54 -10.50
CA ARG A 458 30.16 4.94 -9.14
C ARG A 458 31.15 6.10 -9.14
N GLN A 459 32.17 6.03 -10.01
CA GLN A 459 33.13 7.11 -10.20
C GLN A 459 32.44 8.39 -10.72
N GLN A 460 31.52 8.24 -11.68
CA GLN A 460 30.76 9.37 -12.21
C GLN A 460 29.78 9.95 -11.18
N ASP A 461 29.13 9.14 -10.33
CA ASP A 461 28.27 9.66 -9.24
C ASP A 461 29.06 10.51 -8.25
N HIS A 462 30.29 10.08 -7.93
CA HIS A 462 31.21 10.86 -7.11
C HIS A 462 31.60 12.18 -7.76
N GLN A 463 31.95 12.15 -9.05
CA GLN A 463 32.25 13.37 -9.83
C GLN A 463 31.03 14.28 -9.99
N GLN A 464 29.81 13.74 -10.06
CA GLN A 464 28.58 14.51 -10.28
C GLN A 464 28.35 15.58 -9.21
N VAL A 465 28.79 15.33 -7.98
CA VAL A 465 28.72 16.32 -6.88
C VAL A 465 29.50 17.58 -7.24
N PHE A 466 30.71 17.41 -7.74
CA PHE A 466 31.59 18.51 -8.14
C PHE A 466 31.06 19.21 -9.37
N LEU A 467 30.58 18.47 -10.37
CA LEU A 467 29.92 19.06 -11.54
C LEU A 467 28.68 19.87 -11.14
N SER A 468 27.92 19.41 -10.14
CA SER A 468 26.76 20.13 -9.62
C SER A 468 27.16 21.41 -8.90
N LEU A 469 28.22 21.38 -8.09
CA LEU A 469 28.76 22.58 -7.43
C LEU A 469 29.33 23.58 -8.46
N ARG A 470 30.00 23.09 -9.52
CA ARG A 470 30.47 23.90 -10.65
C ARG A 470 29.30 24.57 -11.38
N ALA A 471 28.27 23.81 -11.73
CA ALA A 471 27.08 24.33 -12.41
C ALA A 471 26.28 25.35 -11.58
N LEU A 472 26.49 25.37 -10.26
CA LEU A 472 25.91 26.34 -9.33
C LEU A 472 26.80 27.58 -9.12
N ASP A 473 27.92 27.68 -9.85
CA ASP A 473 28.92 28.74 -9.68
C ASP A 473 29.43 28.84 -8.23
N ALA A 474 29.53 27.70 -7.54
CA ALA A 474 29.87 27.66 -6.12
C ALA A 474 31.19 28.36 -5.80
N THR A 475 32.20 28.23 -6.66
CA THR A 475 33.51 28.91 -6.52
C THR A 475 33.40 30.43 -6.60
N THR A 476 32.42 30.95 -7.33
CA THR A 476 32.21 32.39 -7.49
C THR A 476 31.60 33.01 -6.24
N TYR A 477 30.70 32.27 -5.57
CA TYR A 477 29.89 32.78 -4.46
C TYR A 477 30.28 32.25 -3.07
N LEU A 478 31.20 31.28 -2.97
CA LEU A 478 31.67 30.74 -1.69
C LEU A 478 33.17 30.97 -1.50
N PRO A 479 33.62 31.40 -0.31
CA PRO A 479 35.04 31.40 0.02
C PRO A 479 35.62 29.98 0.07
N THR A 480 36.94 29.85 -0.12
CA THR A 480 37.65 28.55 -0.18
C THR A 480 37.41 27.67 1.05
N GLY A 481 37.47 28.24 2.27
CA GLY A 481 37.27 27.49 3.51
C GLY A 481 35.88 26.82 3.61
N PRO A 482 34.77 27.59 3.53
CA PRO A 482 33.42 27.04 3.41
C PRO A 482 33.25 26.06 2.25
N LEU A 483 33.83 26.33 1.07
CA LEU A 483 33.75 25.42 -0.07
C LEU A 483 34.36 24.04 0.23
N HIS A 484 35.56 23.99 0.83
CA HIS A 484 36.18 22.73 1.27
C HIS A 484 35.30 21.98 2.28
N ARG A 485 34.74 22.68 3.28
CA ARG A 485 33.85 22.05 4.26
C ARG A 485 32.58 21.50 3.61
N ILE A 486 32.02 22.22 2.64
CA ILE A 486 30.84 21.77 1.88
C ILE A 486 31.19 20.51 1.10
N VAL A 487 32.29 20.53 0.33
CA VAL A 487 32.77 19.39 -0.46
C VAL A 487 32.96 18.15 0.40
N ASN A 488 33.68 18.27 1.52
CA ASN A 488 33.89 17.16 2.45
C ASN A 488 32.56 16.65 3.04
N ALA A 489 31.62 17.55 3.33
CA ALA A 489 30.33 17.18 3.89
C ALA A 489 29.42 16.43 2.89
N VAL A 490 29.42 16.81 1.61
CA VAL A 490 28.56 16.18 0.59
C VAL A 490 29.12 14.88 0.02
N GLN A 491 30.38 14.55 0.33
CA GLN A 491 31.01 13.27 -0.04
C GLN A 491 30.49 12.08 0.76
N SER A 492 29.93 12.30 1.95
CA SER A 492 29.31 11.22 2.72
C SER A 492 28.00 10.77 2.07
N THR A 493 27.98 9.57 1.49
CA THR A 493 26.84 9.04 0.70
C THR A 493 26.04 7.95 1.39
N ASP A 494 26.54 7.33 2.46
CA ASP A 494 26.02 6.03 2.92
C ASP A 494 24.73 6.11 3.74
N ALA A 495 24.09 7.27 3.76
CA ALA A 495 22.93 7.53 4.60
C ALA A 495 21.60 7.27 3.90
N THR A 496 20.73 6.49 4.54
CA THR A 496 19.49 5.97 3.93
C THR A 496 18.21 6.67 4.42
N LEU A 497 18.33 7.56 5.40
CA LEU A 497 17.22 8.23 6.09
C LEU A 497 16.26 8.95 5.12
N PRO A 498 14.95 8.63 5.15
CA PRO A 498 13.96 9.25 4.27
C PRO A 498 13.59 10.67 4.74
N LEU A 499 14.27 11.65 4.17
CA LEU A 499 14.02 13.08 4.42
C LEU A 499 12.80 13.62 3.63
N PRO A 500 12.02 14.56 4.20
CA PRO A 500 11.04 15.32 3.43
C PRO A 500 11.68 16.07 2.25
N ARG A 501 10.89 16.42 1.22
CA ARG A 501 11.42 17.21 0.10
C ARG A 501 11.94 18.57 0.60
N PHE A 502 13.16 18.95 0.20
CA PHE A 502 13.80 20.19 0.65
C PHE A 502 12.91 21.42 0.49
N ARG A 503 12.29 21.62 -0.68
CA ARG A 503 11.34 22.74 -0.92
C ARG A 503 10.23 22.82 0.13
N ARG A 504 9.71 21.68 0.58
CA ARG A 504 8.64 21.61 1.59
C ARG A 504 9.15 21.99 2.97
N VAL A 505 10.39 21.60 3.30
CA VAL A 505 11.10 22.03 4.51
C VAL A 505 11.35 23.53 4.50
N VAL A 506 11.82 24.11 3.38
CA VAL A 506 12.03 25.56 3.19
C VAL A 506 10.69 26.31 3.34
N THR A 507 9.65 25.85 2.64
CA THR A 507 8.30 26.45 2.71
C THR A 507 7.77 26.43 4.14
N ARG A 508 7.95 25.31 4.84
CA ARG A 508 7.57 25.20 6.24
C ARG A 508 8.41 26.15 7.09
N ALA A 509 9.74 26.15 6.98
CA ALA A 509 10.62 27.05 7.73
C ALA A 509 10.16 28.52 7.62
N ALA A 510 9.84 28.98 6.40
CA ALA A 510 9.32 30.32 6.14
C ALA A 510 7.94 30.57 6.77
N ASN A 511 6.97 29.67 6.54
CA ASN A 511 5.63 29.74 7.15
C ASN A 511 5.70 29.73 8.69
N THR A 512 6.74 29.11 9.24
CA THR A 512 6.97 29.05 10.69
C THR A 512 7.84 30.16 11.25
N ARG A 513 8.39 31.03 10.38
CA ARG A 513 9.35 32.09 10.71
C ARG A 513 10.53 31.56 11.52
N LEU A 514 11.07 30.41 11.10
CA LEU A 514 12.21 29.79 11.77
C LEU A 514 13.45 30.67 11.61
N LYS A 515 13.85 31.34 12.70
CA LYS A 515 15.02 32.22 12.72
C LYS A 515 16.30 31.46 12.32
N GLY A 516 17.09 32.07 11.44
CA GLY A 516 18.38 31.53 11.01
C GLY A 516 18.31 30.44 9.93
N PHE A 517 17.15 30.17 9.34
CA PHE A 517 17.08 29.37 8.12
C PHE A 517 17.58 30.21 6.93
N PRO A 518 18.58 29.75 6.17
CA PRO A 518 19.38 30.63 5.29
C PRO A 518 18.74 30.95 3.92
N VAL A 519 17.55 30.43 3.61
CA VAL A 519 16.90 30.63 2.31
C VAL A 519 15.39 30.68 2.43
N GLU A 520 14.77 31.61 1.71
CA GLU A 520 13.31 31.74 1.62
C GLU A 520 12.74 30.84 0.50
N PRO A 521 11.43 30.57 0.49
CA PRO A 521 10.79 29.82 -0.59
C PRO A 521 10.81 30.67 -1.85
N VAL A 522 11.52 30.21 -2.86
CA VAL A 522 11.70 30.94 -4.12
C VAL A 522 11.13 30.14 -5.28
N ASN A 523 10.54 30.86 -6.23
CA ASN A 523 10.10 30.26 -7.47
C ASN A 523 11.29 30.15 -8.44
N ARG A 524 11.11 29.39 -9.51
CA ARG A 524 12.19 29.08 -10.46
C ARG A 524 12.72 30.32 -11.17
N ARG A 525 11.84 31.19 -11.63
CA ARG A 525 12.20 32.40 -12.39
C ARG A 525 13.08 33.33 -11.55
N THR A 526 12.73 33.52 -10.28
CA THR A 526 13.56 34.31 -9.35
C THR A 526 14.97 33.72 -9.17
N MET A 527 15.13 32.38 -9.25
CA MET A 527 16.46 31.77 -9.23
C MET A 527 17.22 31.91 -10.56
N GLU A 528 16.52 32.06 -11.69
CA GLU A 528 17.16 32.32 -12.99
C GLU A 528 17.62 33.79 -13.07
N ASP A 529 16.84 34.72 -12.50
CA ASP A 529 17.15 36.15 -12.46
C ASP A 529 18.22 36.51 -11.39
N ASP A 530 18.43 35.66 -10.36
CA ASP A 530 19.41 35.85 -9.28
C ASP A 530 20.35 34.63 -9.13
N PRO A 531 21.54 34.67 -9.77
CA PRO A 531 22.52 33.58 -9.72
C PRO A 531 23.04 33.27 -8.30
N LEU A 532 23.12 34.27 -7.41
CA LEU A 532 23.53 34.06 -6.02
C LEU A 532 22.46 33.26 -5.27
N LEU A 533 21.19 33.59 -5.47
CA LEU A 533 20.09 32.83 -4.91
C LEU A 533 20.05 31.40 -5.45
N ARG A 534 20.32 31.20 -6.75
CA ARG A 534 20.47 29.88 -7.38
C ARG A 534 21.56 29.06 -6.71
N CYS A 535 22.76 29.63 -6.58
CA CYS A 535 23.89 29.01 -5.89
C CYS A 535 23.51 28.59 -4.47
N ARG A 536 23.01 29.54 -3.68
CA ARG A 536 22.63 29.34 -2.28
C ARG A 536 21.58 28.25 -2.12
N TYR A 537 20.49 28.29 -2.89
CA TYR A 537 19.46 27.27 -2.85
C TYR A 537 20.01 25.89 -3.25
N GLY A 538 20.81 25.83 -4.32
CA GLY A 538 21.39 24.60 -4.85
C GLY A 538 22.37 23.93 -3.88
N VAL A 539 23.29 24.71 -3.31
CA VAL A 539 24.28 24.24 -2.32
C VAL A 539 23.60 23.73 -1.06
N LEU A 540 22.62 24.48 -0.52
CA LEU A 540 21.86 24.05 0.66
C LEU A 540 21.07 22.78 0.40
N LYS A 541 20.49 22.64 -0.81
CA LYS A 541 19.80 21.42 -1.21
C LYS A 541 20.77 20.23 -1.28
N LEU A 542 21.97 20.39 -1.85
CA LEU A 542 22.98 19.34 -1.90
C LEU A 542 23.42 18.89 -0.50
N LEU A 543 23.70 19.84 0.39
CA LEU A 543 24.00 19.57 1.80
C LEU A 543 22.85 18.83 2.47
N TYR A 544 21.61 19.25 2.23
CA TYR A 544 20.42 18.62 2.80
C TYR A 544 20.23 17.17 2.33
N GLU A 545 20.44 16.89 1.05
CA GLU A 545 20.19 15.58 0.45
C GLU A 545 21.30 14.57 0.72
N ARG A 546 22.55 15.03 0.93
CA ARG A 546 23.73 14.20 1.21
C ARG A 546 24.25 14.37 2.64
N GLY A 547 25.11 15.36 2.89
CA GLY A 547 25.85 15.47 4.15
C GLY A 547 24.99 15.58 5.42
N PHE A 548 23.87 16.30 5.36
CA PHE A 548 22.93 16.41 6.47
C PHE A 548 22.28 15.07 6.80
N ARG A 549 21.97 14.26 5.78
CA ARG A 549 21.35 12.96 5.96
C ARG A 549 22.26 12.04 6.78
N ALA A 550 23.54 11.96 6.41
CA ALA A 550 24.54 11.18 7.12
C ALA A 550 24.80 11.69 8.54
N TRP A 551 24.90 13.01 8.69
CA TRP A 551 25.01 13.63 10.00
C TRP A 551 23.81 13.33 10.90
N LEU A 552 22.60 13.29 10.34
CA LEU A 552 21.38 13.09 11.13
C LEU A 552 21.24 11.63 11.61
N GLU A 553 21.70 10.64 10.84
CA GLU A 553 21.68 9.23 11.24
C GLU A 553 22.66 8.91 12.37
N THR A 554 23.82 9.58 12.38
CA THR A 554 24.88 9.34 13.37
C THR A 554 24.66 10.08 14.70
N ARG A 555 23.61 10.90 14.81
CA ARG A 555 23.31 11.68 16.02
C ARG A 555 22.23 11.02 16.89
N PRO A 556 22.54 10.68 18.16
CA PRO A 556 21.60 9.99 19.04
C PRO A 556 20.50 10.88 19.66
N SER A 557 20.51 12.21 19.53
CA SER A 557 19.45 13.06 20.10
C SER A 557 19.07 14.26 19.24
N ILE A 558 17.85 14.22 18.72
CA ILE A 558 17.10 15.35 18.13
C ILE A 558 16.02 15.88 19.08
N ALA A 559 16.03 15.45 20.34
CA ALA A 559 14.98 15.73 21.33
C ALA A 559 14.70 17.23 21.47
N SER A 560 15.74 18.07 21.47
CA SER A 560 15.60 19.53 21.56
C SER A 560 14.88 20.14 20.34
N CYS A 561 15.13 19.61 19.13
CA CYS A 561 14.45 20.05 17.91
C CYS A 561 12.98 19.62 17.92
N LEU A 562 12.73 18.41 18.42
CA LEU A 562 11.39 17.85 18.57
C LEU A 562 10.56 18.66 19.58
N ASP A 563 11.08 18.88 20.79
CA ASP A 563 10.41 19.62 21.85
C ASP A 563 10.01 21.04 21.41
N GLN A 564 10.91 21.74 20.73
CA GLN A 564 10.62 23.08 20.23
C GLN A 564 9.53 23.08 19.15
N SER A 565 9.58 22.12 18.23
CA SER A 565 8.58 21.97 17.16
C SER A 565 7.21 21.59 17.72
N LEU A 566 7.18 20.75 18.75
CA LEU A 566 5.97 20.38 19.48
C LEU A 566 5.37 21.56 20.23
N LYS A 567 6.17 22.30 21.02
CA LYS A 567 5.70 23.48 21.76
C LYS A 567 5.05 24.50 20.83
N ARG A 568 5.65 24.75 19.66
CA ARG A 568 5.10 25.67 18.67
C ARG A 568 3.84 25.12 17.99
N SER A 569 3.88 23.88 17.52
CA SER A 569 2.73 23.24 16.85
C SER A 569 1.53 23.15 17.80
N THR A 570 1.78 22.90 19.09
CA THR A 570 0.80 22.97 20.18
C THR A 570 0.17 24.35 20.28
N LYS A 571 1.00 25.40 20.35
CA LYS A 571 0.53 26.79 20.43
C LYS A 571 -0.32 27.17 19.19
N ALA A 572 0.13 26.80 17.99
CA ALA A 572 -0.59 27.07 16.75
C ALA A 572 -1.94 26.33 16.67
N ALA A 573 -1.97 25.04 17.04
CA ALA A 573 -3.20 24.25 17.09
C ALA A 573 -4.22 24.81 18.09
N GLN A 574 -3.74 25.32 19.24
CA GLN A 574 -4.57 26.01 20.23
C GLN A 574 -5.11 27.36 19.74
N THR A 575 -4.38 28.06 18.86
CA THR A 575 -4.84 29.31 18.25
C THR A 575 -5.91 29.06 17.19
N ILE A 576 -5.72 28.05 16.33
CA ILE A 576 -6.62 27.75 15.20
C ILE A 576 -7.95 27.15 15.67
N ASN A 577 -7.88 26.19 16.59
CA ASN A 577 -9.08 25.45 17.00
C ASN A 577 -9.70 26.01 18.31
N GLY A 578 -9.25 27.18 18.78
CA GLY A 578 -9.56 27.70 20.11
C GLY A 578 -8.86 26.90 21.23
N LYS A 579 -8.53 27.56 22.34
CA LYS A 579 -7.73 27.00 23.45
C LYS A 579 -8.27 25.66 24.01
N ASN A 580 -9.54 25.31 23.75
CA ASN A 580 -10.25 24.18 24.35
C ASN A 580 -11.05 23.30 23.36
N SER A 581 -10.81 23.31 22.04
CA SER A 581 -11.57 22.39 21.18
C SER A 581 -11.18 20.92 21.42
N PRO A 582 -12.17 20.00 21.44
CA PRO A 582 -11.93 18.57 21.60
C PRO A 582 -10.96 17.99 20.56
N GLN A 583 -11.01 18.49 19.32
CA GLN A 583 -10.14 18.04 18.22
C GLN A 583 -8.68 18.49 18.41
N GLY A 584 -8.45 19.73 18.86
CA GLY A 584 -7.11 20.23 19.15
C GLY A 584 -6.45 19.45 20.28
N VAL A 585 -7.20 19.15 21.35
CA VAL A 585 -6.74 18.37 22.52
C VAL A 585 -6.52 16.89 22.18
N GLU A 586 -7.35 16.30 21.30
CA GLU A 586 -7.18 14.90 20.90
C GLU A 586 -5.94 14.70 20.01
N ILE A 587 -5.73 15.58 19.03
CA ILE A 587 -4.51 15.61 18.21
C ILE A 587 -3.28 15.80 19.11
N LEU A 588 -3.37 16.71 20.09
CA LEU A 588 -2.33 16.96 21.09
C LEU A 588 -2.00 15.71 21.91
N SER A 589 -3.01 15.09 22.54
CA SER A 589 -2.82 13.92 23.40
C SER A 589 -2.24 12.73 22.65
N ARG A 590 -2.51 12.62 21.33
CA ARG A 590 -1.99 11.56 20.47
C ARG A 590 -0.57 11.85 19.99
N ALA A 591 -0.27 13.08 19.58
CA ALA A 591 1.09 13.50 19.23
C ALA A 591 2.02 13.38 20.44
N THR A 592 1.58 13.83 21.62
CA THR A 592 2.34 13.68 22.87
C THR A 592 2.50 12.21 23.27
N LYS A 593 1.49 11.34 23.08
CA LYS A 593 1.61 9.89 23.34
C LYS A 593 2.52 9.13 22.36
N LEU A 594 2.60 9.57 21.10
CA LEU A 594 3.54 9.00 20.14
C LEU A 594 5.01 9.28 20.51
N LEU A 595 5.23 10.25 21.40
CA LEU A 595 6.54 10.82 21.73
C LEU A 595 6.92 10.62 23.21
N GLN A 596 5.95 10.42 24.11
CA GLN A 596 6.15 10.15 25.54
C GLN A 596 6.43 8.68 25.90
N ALA A 597 6.53 7.78 24.92
CA ALA A 597 6.96 6.39 25.17
C ALA A 597 8.48 6.29 25.48
N GLU A 598 9.07 7.36 26.01
CA GLU A 598 10.49 7.55 26.27
C GLU A 598 10.70 7.81 27.76
N GLY A 599 10.74 6.73 28.54
CA GLY A 599 11.45 6.69 29.81
C GLY A 599 12.73 5.90 29.61
N GLY A 600 13.79 6.56 29.12
CA GLY A 600 15.17 6.04 29.14
C GLY A 600 15.53 4.96 28.13
N GLY A 601 16.06 5.35 26.96
CA GLY A 601 16.78 4.42 26.07
C GLY A 601 16.91 4.89 24.61
N GLY A 602 18.09 5.41 24.24
CA GLY A 602 18.79 5.25 22.96
C GLY A 602 18.10 5.16 21.58
N HIS A 603 16.87 5.64 21.37
CA HIS A 603 16.24 5.55 20.04
C HIS A 603 16.61 6.71 19.11
N GLY A 604 17.25 6.39 17.98
CA GLY A 604 17.68 7.36 16.95
C GLY A 604 16.55 7.90 16.07
N ILE A 605 16.89 8.83 15.16
CA ILE A 605 15.97 9.51 14.24
C ILE A 605 15.07 8.57 13.41
N HIS A 606 15.56 7.36 13.09
CA HIS A 606 14.81 6.35 12.33
C HIS A 606 13.53 5.93 13.06
N ASP A 607 13.61 5.62 14.34
CA ASP A 607 12.45 5.20 15.14
C ASP A 607 11.40 6.32 15.23
N LEU A 608 11.84 7.58 15.39
CA LEU A 608 10.91 8.71 15.35
C LEU A 608 10.17 8.79 14.01
N PHE A 609 10.89 8.72 12.89
CA PHE A 609 10.27 8.79 11.56
C PHE A 609 9.32 7.62 11.34
N ASP A 610 9.69 6.43 11.76
CA ASP A 610 8.86 5.23 11.63
C ASP A 610 7.58 5.33 12.47
N ARG A 611 7.66 5.85 13.70
CA ARG A 611 6.48 6.11 14.54
C ARG A 611 5.56 7.15 13.91
N LEU A 612 6.12 8.24 13.37
CA LEU A 612 5.34 9.27 12.67
C LEU A 612 4.68 8.70 11.40
N TYR A 613 5.40 7.89 10.62
CA TYR A 613 4.84 7.22 9.44
C TYR A 613 3.76 6.21 9.81
N ALA A 614 3.98 5.41 10.86
CA ALA A 614 3.00 4.45 11.36
C ALA A 614 1.73 5.16 11.85
N ALA A 615 1.87 6.31 12.53
CA ALA A 615 0.76 7.15 12.95
C ALA A 615 -0.02 7.72 11.77
N THR A 616 0.66 8.33 10.79
CA THR A 616 0.04 8.85 9.56
C THR A 616 -0.71 7.75 8.81
N ALA A 617 -0.09 6.58 8.65
CA ALA A 617 -0.70 5.44 7.97
C ALA A 617 -1.90 4.87 8.75
N ARG A 618 -1.84 4.85 10.08
CA ARG A 618 -2.96 4.44 10.93
C ARG A 618 -4.13 5.39 10.76
N GLU A 619 -3.88 6.70 10.78
CA GLU A 619 -4.93 7.72 10.69
C GLU A 619 -5.61 7.73 9.31
N MET A 620 -4.82 7.72 8.23
CA MET A 620 -5.37 7.61 6.88
C MET A 620 -6.23 6.35 6.71
N ARG A 621 -5.85 5.21 7.31
CA ARG A 621 -6.63 3.96 7.20
C ARG A 621 -7.88 3.93 8.07
N VAL A 622 -7.81 4.46 9.28
CA VAL A 622 -8.96 4.54 10.19
C VAL A 622 -10.06 5.33 9.50
N GLN A 623 -9.75 6.50 8.94
CA GLN A 623 -10.76 7.37 8.33
C GLN A 623 -11.23 6.89 6.94
N VAL A 624 -10.34 6.38 6.08
CA VAL A 624 -10.74 5.75 4.80
C VAL A 624 -11.61 4.52 5.03
N GLY A 625 -11.36 3.75 6.10
CA GLY A 625 -12.14 2.59 6.49
C GLY A 625 -13.52 2.90 7.08
N TYR A 626 -13.80 4.15 7.42
CA TYR A 626 -15.08 4.61 7.99
C TYR A 626 -15.97 5.34 6.98
N HIS A 627 -15.56 5.56 5.72
CA HIS A 627 -16.27 6.41 4.74
C HIS A 627 -16.58 7.84 5.23
N HIS A 628 -16.15 8.20 6.43
CA HIS A 628 -16.36 9.50 7.03
C HIS A 628 -15.07 10.31 6.86
N ASP A 629 -15.14 11.21 5.89
CA ASP A 629 -14.28 12.38 5.73
C ASP A 629 -12.80 12.13 5.38
N ALA A 630 -12.55 11.82 4.10
CA ALA A 630 -11.20 11.76 3.54
C ALA A 630 -10.45 13.11 3.62
N GLU A 631 -11.17 14.23 3.77
CA GLU A 631 -10.58 15.57 3.89
C GLU A 631 -10.01 15.78 5.29
N ALA A 632 -10.74 15.39 6.34
CA ALA A 632 -10.22 15.37 7.71
C ALA A 632 -9.00 14.46 7.85
N ALA A 633 -9.00 13.31 7.19
CA ALA A 633 -7.87 12.37 7.18
C ALA A 633 -6.62 12.99 6.56
N ARG A 634 -6.82 13.75 5.47
CA ARG A 634 -5.77 14.47 4.76
C ARG A 634 -5.21 15.61 5.62
N GLN A 635 -6.07 16.40 6.28
CA GLN A 635 -5.64 17.48 7.17
C GLN A 635 -4.84 16.96 8.37
N GLN A 636 -5.25 15.83 8.96
CA GLN A 636 -4.50 15.23 10.07
C GLN A 636 -3.15 14.64 9.63
N ALA A 637 -3.11 13.99 8.46
CA ALA A 637 -1.85 13.53 7.88
C ALA A 637 -0.91 14.71 7.54
N GLU A 638 -1.46 15.80 7.03
CA GLU A 638 -0.73 17.03 6.74
C GLU A 638 -0.12 17.63 8.00
N PHE A 639 -0.82 17.62 9.13
CA PHE A 639 -0.27 18.05 10.42
C PHE A 639 0.96 17.24 10.85
N ILE A 640 0.92 15.91 10.74
CA ILE A 640 2.04 15.04 11.12
C ILE A 640 3.24 15.30 10.21
N GLU A 641 2.99 15.44 8.91
CA GLU A 641 4.02 15.77 7.93
C GLU A 641 4.63 17.16 8.12
N ASP A 642 3.82 18.15 8.52
CA ASP A 642 4.28 19.50 8.82
C ASP A 642 5.14 19.54 10.09
N LEU A 643 4.79 18.74 11.11
CA LEU A 643 5.62 18.54 12.29
C LEU A 643 6.96 17.91 11.88
N LYS A 644 6.94 16.86 11.05
CA LYS A 644 8.16 16.24 10.51
C LYS A 644 9.04 17.26 9.79
N CYS A 645 8.46 18.08 8.90
CA CYS A 645 9.20 19.12 8.18
C CYS A 645 9.81 20.16 9.13
N GLU A 646 9.11 20.54 10.19
CA GLU A 646 9.62 21.52 11.16
C GLU A 646 10.79 20.97 12.00
N VAL A 647 10.67 19.72 12.49
CA VAL A 647 11.76 19.05 13.23
C VAL A 647 13.00 18.96 12.36
N VAL A 648 12.82 18.56 11.10
CA VAL A 648 13.90 18.45 10.12
C VAL A 648 14.51 19.81 9.78
N ALA A 649 13.69 20.86 9.64
CA ALA A 649 14.20 22.22 9.39
C ALA A 649 15.13 22.69 10.53
N ARG A 650 14.75 22.45 11.79
CA ARG A 650 15.57 22.81 12.96
C ARG A 650 16.86 22.00 13.04
N ALA A 651 16.76 20.68 12.81
CA ALA A 651 17.93 19.82 12.77
C ALA A 651 18.89 20.25 11.64
N PHE A 652 18.36 20.65 10.48
CA PHE A 652 19.18 21.16 9.39
C PHE A 652 19.87 22.48 9.75
N CYS A 653 19.21 23.42 10.42
CA CYS A 653 19.88 24.62 10.94
C CYS A 653 21.00 24.28 11.93
N ALA A 654 20.79 23.28 12.79
CA ALA A 654 21.83 22.83 13.72
C ALA A 654 23.04 22.25 12.96
N TYR A 655 22.80 21.44 11.93
CA TYR A 655 23.83 20.92 11.06
C TYR A 655 24.62 22.02 10.33
N LEU A 656 23.94 23.00 9.73
CA LEU A 656 24.61 24.12 9.06
C LEU A 656 25.51 24.91 10.01
N LYS A 657 25.11 25.08 11.28
CA LYS A 657 25.97 25.69 12.31
C LYS A 657 27.23 24.87 12.56
N THR A 658 27.17 23.53 12.55
CA THR A 658 28.37 22.69 12.69
C THR A 658 29.35 22.84 11.53
N LEU A 659 28.86 23.20 10.34
CA LEU A 659 29.69 23.50 9.18
C LEU A 659 30.15 24.97 9.12
N GLY A 660 29.69 25.82 10.05
CA GLY A 660 29.91 27.26 10.00
C GLY A 660 29.26 27.93 8.78
N ILE A 661 28.12 27.42 8.32
CA ILE A 661 27.35 27.98 7.19
C ILE A 661 26.18 28.79 7.75
N GLN A 662 26.14 30.07 7.39
CA GLN A 662 25.14 31.05 7.75
C GLN A 662 24.68 31.84 6.52
N GLY A 663 23.70 32.75 6.68
CA GLY A 663 23.13 33.51 5.57
C GLY A 663 24.12 34.45 4.86
N ASP A 664 25.19 34.86 5.55
CA ASP A 664 26.29 35.71 5.07
C ASP A 664 27.48 34.93 4.51
N THR A 665 27.45 33.59 4.59
CA THR A 665 28.53 32.73 4.06
C THR A 665 28.66 32.82 2.54
N PHE A 666 27.57 33.19 1.86
CA PHE A 666 27.55 33.40 0.41
C PHE A 666 27.89 34.86 0.09
N ARG A 667 28.91 35.06 -0.73
CA ARG A 667 29.39 36.38 -1.15
C ARG A 667 28.34 37.09 -2.02
N ARG A 668 28.12 38.37 -1.77
CA ARG A 668 27.17 39.18 -2.59
C ARG A 668 27.74 39.55 -3.95
N GLN A 669 29.06 39.67 -4.07
CA GLN A 669 29.74 39.97 -5.32
C GLN A 669 30.59 38.78 -5.77
N PRO A 670 30.64 38.49 -7.09
CA PRO A 670 31.51 37.47 -7.64
C PRO A 670 32.97 37.90 -7.47
N GLU A 671 33.78 37.03 -6.87
CA GLU A 671 35.24 37.21 -6.75
C GLU A 671 35.98 36.24 -7.68
N PRO A 672 37.27 36.49 -8.01
CA PRO A 672 38.07 35.58 -8.84
C PRO A 672 38.10 34.15 -8.28
N LEU A 673 38.12 33.17 -9.19
CA LEU A 673 37.99 31.74 -8.91
C LEU A 673 39.03 31.27 -7.87
N PRO A 674 38.62 30.83 -6.67
CA PRO A 674 39.49 30.01 -5.84
C PRO A 674 39.82 28.70 -6.57
N THR A 675 41.02 28.17 -6.36
CA THR A 675 41.39 26.83 -6.82
C THR A 675 40.39 25.81 -6.29
N TRP A 676 39.92 24.92 -7.15
CA TRP A 676 39.04 23.83 -6.73
C TRP A 676 39.80 22.93 -5.75
N PRO A 677 39.16 22.47 -4.65
CA PRO A 677 39.72 21.42 -3.83
C PRO A 677 39.99 20.18 -4.70
N ASP A 678 41.12 19.51 -4.46
CA ASP A 678 41.40 18.22 -5.09
C ASP A 678 40.28 17.22 -4.77
N LEU A 679 39.91 16.42 -5.76
CA LEU A 679 39.00 15.30 -5.55
C LEU A 679 39.75 14.24 -4.72
N PRO A 680 39.28 13.89 -3.52
CA PRO A 680 39.80 12.70 -2.87
C PRO A 680 39.43 11.49 -3.74
N ASP A 681 40.40 10.58 -3.86
CA ASP A 681 40.22 9.32 -4.57
C ASP A 681 39.05 8.55 -3.98
N LEU A 682 38.26 7.95 -4.87
CA LEU A 682 37.20 7.06 -4.44
C LEU A 682 37.85 5.84 -3.76
N PRO A 683 37.43 5.43 -2.56
CA PRO A 683 37.94 4.20 -1.97
C PRO A 683 37.75 3.03 -2.94
N SER A 684 38.83 2.27 -3.17
CA SER A 684 38.79 1.09 -4.04
C SER A 684 37.78 0.10 -3.48
N SER A 685 36.66 -0.07 -4.17
CA SER A 685 35.59 -0.95 -3.77
C SER A 685 35.35 -1.96 -4.87
N THR A 686 35.33 -3.24 -4.50
CA THR A 686 34.98 -4.33 -5.39
C THR A 686 33.50 -4.66 -5.23
N ILE A 687 32.85 -4.94 -6.36
CA ILE A 687 31.47 -5.43 -6.39
C ILE A 687 31.52 -6.94 -6.70
N GLY A 688 30.69 -7.72 -6.01
CA GLY A 688 30.55 -9.14 -6.34
C GLY A 688 29.93 -9.35 -7.73
N THR A 689 30.20 -10.49 -8.35
CA THR A 689 29.74 -10.82 -9.71
C THR A 689 28.22 -10.81 -9.82
N ALA A 690 27.51 -11.36 -8.83
CA ALA A 690 26.06 -11.33 -8.74
C ALA A 690 25.49 -9.91 -8.68
N GLN A 691 26.07 -9.04 -7.87
CA GLN A 691 25.65 -7.64 -7.76
C GLN A 691 25.88 -6.86 -9.07
N ALA A 692 26.99 -7.12 -9.76
CA ALA A 692 27.29 -6.50 -11.05
C ALA A 692 26.31 -6.97 -12.15
N ALA A 693 25.97 -8.26 -12.18
CA ALA A 693 24.98 -8.80 -13.09
C ALA A 693 23.58 -8.23 -12.81
N LEU A 694 23.18 -8.16 -11.54
CA LEU A 694 21.94 -7.49 -11.13
C LEU A 694 21.93 -6.03 -11.61
N TYR A 695 23.01 -5.28 -11.38
CA TYR A 695 23.13 -3.88 -11.81
C TYR A 695 22.93 -3.72 -13.32
N SER A 696 23.44 -4.67 -14.11
CA SER A 696 23.25 -4.71 -15.56
C SER A 696 21.79 -4.95 -15.95
N VAL A 697 21.08 -5.85 -15.24
CA VAL A 697 19.65 -6.14 -15.47
C VAL A 697 18.73 -4.97 -15.05
N LEU A 698 19.10 -4.15 -14.04
CA LEU A 698 18.31 -2.99 -13.65
C LEU A 698 18.08 -2.01 -14.81
N HIS A 699 19.00 -1.93 -15.78
CA HIS A 699 18.87 -1.10 -16.97
C HIS A 699 17.76 -1.54 -17.92
N LEU A 700 17.26 -2.77 -17.77
CA LEU A 700 16.11 -3.30 -18.51
C LEU A 700 14.77 -2.93 -17.85
N MET A 701 14.79 -2.37 -16.64
CA MET A 701 13.60 -2.10 -15.83
C MET A 701 13.22 -0.61 -15.84
N PRO A 702 11.92 -0.28 -15.89
CA PRO A 702 11.45 1.09 -15.67
C PRO A 702 11.89 1.64 -14.30
N VAL A 703 12.25 2.93 -14.28
CA VAL A 703 12.71 3.61 -13.05
C VAL A 703 11.67 3.56 -11.94
N GLU A 704 10.38 3.67 -12.28
CA GLU A 704 9.28 3.62 -11.31
C GLU A 704 9.19 2.27 -10.60
N ASP A 705 9.49 1.17 -11.30
CA ASP A 705 9.45 -0.19 -10.74
C ASP A 705 10.65 -0.41 -9.81
N VAL A 706 11.85 0.05 -10.21
CA VAL A 706 13.05 0.00 -9.36
C VAL A 706 12.91 0.89 -8.12
N GLY A 707 12.36 2.09 -8.26
CA GLY A 707 12.06 2.97 -7.13
C GLY A 707 11.02 2.37 -6.18
N SER A 708 10.01 1.70 -6.72
CA SER A 708 9.01 0.98 -5.92
C SER A 708 9.64 -0.19 -5.16
N LEU A 709 10.57 -0.92 -5.80
CA LEU A 709 11.30 -2.02 -5.17
C LEU A 709 12.17 -1.52 -4.02
N LEU A 710 13.00 -0.49 -4.26
CA LEU A 710 13.83 0.15 -3.25
C LEU A 710 12.98 0.57 -2.04
N HIS A 711 11.80 1.15 -2.29
CA HIS A 711 10.89 1.52 -1.23
C HIS A 711 10.36 0.32 -0.43
N GLN A 712 9.99 -0.79 -1.08
CA GLN A 712 9.54 -1.98 -0.35
C GLN A 712 10.68 -2.65 0.43
N LEU A 713 11.90 -2.70 -0.13
CA LEU A 713 13.08 -3.27 0.54
C LEU A 713 13.44 -2.48 1.80
N ARG A 714 13.50 -1.14 1.73
CA ARG A 714 13.72 -0.29 2.91
C ARG A 714 12.67 -0.52 3.99
N ARG A 715 11.39 -0.64 3.60
CA ARG A 715 10.30 -0.95 4.54
C ARG A 715 10.42 -2.33 5.17
N TRP A 716 10.96 -3.31 4.45
CA TRP A 716 11.21 -4.64 4.99
C TRP A 716 12.40 -4.63 5.95
N LEU A 717 13.49 -3.95 5.60
CA LEU A 717 14.68 -3.78 6.44
C LEU A 717 14.34 -3.17 7.80
N VAL A 718 13.59 -2.06 7.80
CA VAL A 718 13.13 -1.40 9.04
C VAL A 718 12.33 -2.36 9.93
N ALA A 719 11.42 -3.14 9.32
CA ALA A 719 10.60 -4.09 10.06
C ALA A 719 11.42 -5.24 10.69
N LEU A 720 12.56 -5.60 10.09
CA LEU A 720 13.49 -6.62 10.59
C LEU A 720 14.42 -6.05 11.68
N GLN A 721 14.97 -4.85 11.47
CA GLN A 721 15.84 -4.17 12.44
C GLN A 721 15.13 -3.91 13.77
N ALA A 722 13.85 -3.54 13.73
CA ALA A 722 13.03 -3.38 14.93
C ALA A 722 12.86 -4.66 15.77
N ARG A 723 13.28 -5.81 15.25
CA ARG A 723 13.14 -7.13 15.88
C ARG A 723 14.46 -7.83 16.16
N GLY A 724 15.60 -7.19 15.87
CA GLY A 724 16.93 -7.75 16.15
C GLY A 724 17.34 -8.94 15.28
N GLY A 725 16.78 -9.10 14.07
CA GLY A 725 17.12 -10.21 13.18
C GLY A 725 18.43 -10.02 12.40
N GLU A 726 19.23 -11.09 12.28
CA GLU A 726 20.54 -11.12 11.59
C GLU A 726 20.45 -10.96 10.05
N ASP A 727 19.25 -11.11 9.47
CA ASP A 727 18.99 -11.08 8.02
C ASP A 727 19.25 -9.72 7.30
N GLY A 728 19.61 -8.65 8.03
CA GLY A 728 19.66 -7.27 7.51
C GLY A 728 20.85 -6.90 6.61
N THR A 729 21.96 -7.63 6.68
CA THR A 729 23.22 -7.28 6.00
C THR A 729 23.12 -7.33 4.48
N ALA A 730 22.37 -8.30 3.94
CA ALA A 730 22.32 -8.56 2.51
C ALA A 730 21.40 -7.57 1.74
N ILE A 731 20.31 -7.06 2.35
CA ILE A 731 19.58 -5.89 1.80
C ILE A 731 20.49 -4.67 1.75
N THR A 732 21.27 -4.48 2.81
CA THR A 732 22.12 -3.30 2.95
C THR A 732 23.12 -3.23 1.79
N ALA A 733 23.53 -4.36 1.22
CA ALA A 733 24.35 -4.42 0.00
C ALA A 733 23.55 -4.17 -1.30
N THR A 734 22.26 -4.53 -1.36
CA THR A 734 21.42 -4.36 -2.57
C THR A 734 20.89 -2.93 -2.73
N ILE A 735 20.57 -2.25 -1.62
CA ILE A 735 20.02 -0.88 -1.62
C ILE A 735 20.92 0.11 -2.38
N PRO A 736 22.24 0.19 -2.14
CA PRO A 736 23.14 1.07 -2.86
C PRO A 736 23.16 0.85 -4.38
N LEU A 737 22.96 -0.39 -4.85
CA LEU A 737 22.89 -0.68 -6.28
C LEU A 737 21.66 -0.05 -6.93
N LEU A 738 20.50 -0.19 -6.28
CA LEU A 738 19.25 0.42 -6.76
C LEU A 738 19.37 1.94 -6.75
N GLU A 739 19.97 2.51 -5.71
CA GLU A 739 20.19 3.97 -5.60
C GLU A 739 21.15 4.48 -6.68
N LEU A 740 22.27 3.81 -6.89
CA LEU A 740 23.22 4.17 -7.93
C LEU A 740 22.55 4.15 -9.30
N TYR A 741 21.77 3.09 -9.60
CA TYR A 741 20.99 3.02 -10.83
C TYR A 741 20.04 4.20 -10.97
N LEU A 742 19.24 4.49 -9.93
CA LEU A 742 18.27 5.59 -9.96
C LEU A 742 18.95 6.97 -10.15
N ASN A 743 20.15 7.15 -9.59
CA ASN A 743 20.92 8.38 -9.72
C ASN A 743 21.56 8.52 -11.11
N ARG A 744 22.10 7.43 -11.66
CA ARG A 744 22.86 7.45 -12.93
C ARG A 744 22.02 7.16 -14.17
N HIS A 745 20.79 6.67 -14.02
CA HIS A 745 19.91 6.27 -15.12
C HIS A 745 19.82 7.30 -16.26
N ASP A 746 19.74 8.59 -15.92
CA ASP A 746 19.61 9.69 -16.89
C ASP A 746 20.96 10.33 -17.26
N ALA A 747 21.94 10.27 -16.38
CA ALA A 747 23.20 11.02 -16.50
C ALA A 747 24.14 10.45 -17.57
N LYS A 748 23.96 9.19 -17.97
CA LYS A 748 24.71 8.54 -19.06
C LYS A 748 24.29 9.01 -20.47
N PHE A 749 23.33 9.92 -20.53
CA PHE A 749 22.70 10.42 -21.77
C PHE A 749 22.84 11.93 -21.93
N SER A 750 23.66 12.60 -21.13
CA SER A 750 23.86 14.05 -21.19
C SER A 750 25.03 14.49 -22.10
N GLY A 751 25.78 13.56 -22.68
CA GLY A 751 27.05 13.81 -23.37
C GLY A 751 27.01 14.06 -24.89
N GLY A 752 25.83 14.18 -25.52
CA GLY A 752 25.74 14.40 -26.97
C GLY A 752 26.12 13.19 -27.85
N GLY A 753 26.46 12.04 -27.26
CA GLY A 753 26.80 10.81 -27.97
C GLY A 753 25.65 10.24 -28.80
N ALA A 754 25.98 9.29 -29.68
CA ALA A 754 25.03 8.57 -30.54
C ALA A 754 23.91 7.89 -29.72
N GLY A 755 22.81 8.60 -29.49
CA GLY A 755 21.71 8.16 -28.63
C GLY A 755 21.05 9.26 -27.77
N THR A 756 21.58 10.50 -27.78
CA THR A 756 21.05 11.60 -26.95
C THR A 756 20.03 12.50 -27.64
N GLY A 757 19.90 12.44 -28.97
CA GLY A 757 18.96 13.24 -29.75
C GLY A 757 17.63 12.52 -29.98
N LEU A 758 16.50 13.23 -29.82
CA LEU A 758 15.22 12.77 -30.36
C LEU A 758 15.30 12.82 -31.88
N ARG A 759 15.21 11.67 -32.55
CA ARG A 759 15.26 11.60 -34.02
C ARG A 759 13.87 11.71 -34.61
N TRP A 760 13.75 12.36 -35.76
CA TRP A 760 12.52 12.37 -36.54
C TRP A 760 11.98 10.95 -36.77
N ASP A 761 12.84 10.01 -37.18
CA ASP A 761 12.46 8.62 -37.49
C ASP A 761 11.70 7.93 -36.34
N ASP A 762 12.07 8.25 -35.09
CA ASP A 762 11.49 7.66 -33.89
C ASP A 762 10.10 8.24 -33.55
N TRP A 763 9.80 9.48 -33.97
CA TRP A 763 8.64 10.25 -33.51
C TRP A 763 7.74 10.76 -34.65
N GLN A 764 8.12 10.54 -35.91
CA GLN A 764 7.41 11.00 -37.11
C GLN A 764 5.92 10.64 -37.13
N VAL A 765 5.53 9.55 -36.48
CA VAL A 765 4.13 9.09 -36.40
C VAL A 765 3.21 10.07 -35.67
N PHE A 766 3.76 10.95 -34.82
CA PHE A 766 2.97 11.93 -34.05
C PHE A 766 2.93 13.32 -34.66
N PHE A 767 3.70 13.58 -35.72
CA PHE A 767 3.82 14.89 -36.36
C PHE A 767 3.33 14.82 -37.81
N ASP A 768 2.90 15.96 -38.33
CA ASP A 768 2.50 16.10 -39.74
C ASP A 768 3.72 16.10 -40.69
N CYS A 769 4.79 16.81 -40.32
CA CYS A 769 6.03 16.91 -41.08
C CYS A 769 7.25 17.19 -40.18
N GLN A 770 8.44 16.97 -40.74
CA GLN A 770 9.71 17.16 -40.03
C GLN A 770 9.93 18.61 -39.60
N ALA A 771 9.54 19.59 -40.41
CA ALA A 771 9.66 21.01 -40.07
C ALA A 771 8.89 21.36 -38.77
N THR A 772 7.71 20.78 -38.56
CA THR A 772 6.95 20.95 -37.30
C THR A 772 7.68 20.33 -36.11
N PHE A 773 8.29 19.15 -36.30
CA PHE A 773 9.06 18.49 -35.25
C PHE A 773 10.30 19.30 -34.87
N ASP A 774 11.09 19.77 -35.84
CA ASP A 774 12.32 20.52 -35.60
C ASP A 774 12.04 21.87 -34.90
N ARG A 775 10.85 22.45 -35.07
CA ARG A 775 10.41 23.64 -34.33
C ARG A 775 10.18 23.38 -32.84
N VAL A 776 9.79 22.17 -32.47
CA VAL A 776 9.58 21.76 -31.07
C VAL A 776 10.85 21.16 -30.47
N PHE A 777 11.61 20.42 -31.28
CA PHE A 777 12.81 19.67 -30.93
C PHE A 777 13.97 20.08 -31.86
N PRO A 778 14.58 21.25 -31.65
CA PRO A 778 15.59 21.78 -32.56
C PRO A 778 16.84 20.89 -32.61
N PRO A 779 17.44 20.66 -33.80
CA PRO A 779 18.66 19.90 -33.93
C PRO A 779 19.84 20.68 -33.34
N GLY A 780 20.42 20.21 -32.23
CA GLY A 780 21.65 20.76 -31.67
C GLY A 780 21.77 20.63 -30.14
N PRO A 781 22.94 20.99 -29.56
CA PRO A 781 23.20 20.91 -28.12
C PRO A 781 22.43 21.96 -27.30
N ALA A 782 21.81 22.94 -27.96
CA ALA A 782 21.06 24.03 -27.35
C ALA A 782 19.57 23.68 -27.09
N LEU A 783 19.26 22.44 -26.73
CA LEU A 783 17.96 22.16 -26.14
C LEU A 783 17.95 22.82 -24.75
N ASP A 784 17.15 23.86 -24.59
CA ASP A 784 16.72 24.32 -23.26
C ASP A 784 15.87 23.19 -22.64
N SER A 785 16.57 22.19 -22.12
CA SER A 785 16.10 20.82 -21.79
C SER A 785 15.00 20.77 -20.74
N HIS A 786 14.68 21.93 -20.16
CA HIS A 786 13.86 22.05 -18.98
C HIS A 786 12.35 22.02 -19.24
N ARG A 787 11.91 22.25 -20.49
CA ARG A 787 10.48 22.27 -20.88
C ARG A 787 10.02 20.94 -21.49
N LEU A 788 10.94 20.20 -22.08
CA LEU A 788 10.65 18.97 -22.80
C LEU A 788 10.73 17.75 -21.87
N PRO A 789 9.81 16.76 -22.00
CA PRO A 789 9.83 15.56 -21.17
C PRO A 789 10.88 14.55 -21.64
N LEU A 790 12.12 14.99 -21.92
CA LEU A 790 13.19 14.20 -22.55
C LEU A 790 13.40 12.84 -21.88
N ARG A 791 13.44 12.83 -20.55
CA ARG A 791 13.51 11.59 -19.76
C ARG A 791 12.36 10.64 -20.09
N GLY A 792 11.13 11.14 -20.08
CA GLY A 792 9.94 10.34 -20.34
C GLY A 792 9.91 9.81 -21.77
N LEU A 793 10.37 10.60 -22.74
CA LEU A 793 10.49 10.19 -24.14
C LEU A 793 11.54 9.10 -24.31
N ARG A 794 12.69 9.21 -23.63
CA ARG A 794 13.68 8.11 -23.57
C ARG A 794 13.11 6.85 -22.92
N GLU A 795 12.33 6.98 -21.84
CA GLU A 795 11.66 5.84 -21.21
C GLU A 795 10.67 5.16 -22.17
N VAL A 796 9.95 5.91 -23.00
CA VAL A 796 9.07 5.35 -24.05
C VAL A 796 9.89 4.58 -25.10
N LEU A 797 11.03 5.11 -25.53
CA LEU A 797 11.90 4.39 -26.47
C LEU A 797 12.49 3.13 -25.83
N ARG A 798 12.98 3.20 -24.58
CA ARG A 798 13.59 2.09 -23.83
C ARG A 798 12.63 0.94 -23.58
N PHE A 799 11.46 1.26 -23.01
CA PHE A 799 10.57 0.27 -22.41
C PHE A 799 9.22 0.14 -23.13
N GLY A 800 8.91 1.10 -24.00
CA GLY A 800 7.64 1.18 -24.71
C GLY A 800 7.71 0.75 -26.16
N ARG A 801 6.57 0.91 -26.84
CA ARG A 801 6.42 0.73 -28.29
C ARG A 801 5.71 1.94 -28.87
N VAL A 802 6.47 2.77 -29.56
CA VAL A 802 5.96 4.01 -30.17
C VAL A 802 4.79 3.72 -31.11
N ASN A 803 4.88 2.68 -31.94
CA ASN A 803 3.83 2.31 -32.88
C ASN A 803 2.52 1.88 -32.20
N ASP A 804 2.59 1.22 -31.05
CA ASP A 804 1.40 0.82 -30.28
C ASP A 804 0.68 2.07 -29.75
N LEU A 805 1.44 3.07 -29.29
CA LEU A 805 0.89 4.36 -28.84
C LEU A 805 0.33 5.16 -30.02
N ALA A 806 1.02 5.19 -31.16
CA ALA A 806 0.56 5.87 -32.36
C ALA A 806 -0.78 5.30 -32.86
N ALA A 807 -0.94 3.98 -32.82
CA ALA A 807 -2.20 3.33 -33.20
C ALA A 807 -3.39 3.75 -32.31
N LEU A 808 -3.15 4.12 -31.05
CA LEU A 808 -4.18 4.62 -30.13
C LEU A 808 -4.52 6.10 -30.37
N ILE A 809 -3.54 6.89 -30.81
CA ILE A 809 -3.71 8.32 -31.11
C ILE A 809 -4.40 8.50 -32.47
N GLY A 810 -4.15 7.60 -33.42
CA GLY A 810 -4.79 7.62 -34.73
C GLY A 810 -4.36 8.82 -35.56
N GLN A 811 -5.32 9.62 -36.03
CA GLN A 811 -5.08 10.78 -36.90
C GLN A 811 -4.84 12.10 -36.13
N ASP A 812 -4.83 12.08 -34.79
CA ASP A 812 -4.64 13.26 -33.93
C ASP A 812 -3.15 13.68 -33.86
N LYS A 813 -2.55 13.92 -35.03
CA LYS A 813 -1.16 14.36 -35.20
C LYS A 813 -0.99 15.83 -34.81
N ILE A 814 0.20 16.16 -34.32
CA ILE A 814 0.61 17.53 -34.00
C ILE A 814 0.87 18.28 -35.32
N THR A 815 0.18 19.42 -35.46
CA THR A 815 0.21 20.24 -36.68
C THR A 815 1.01 21.52 -36.51
N ALA A 816 1.48 22.10 -37.62
CA ALA A 816 2.14 23.41 -37.61
C ALA A 816 1.28 24.51 -36.93
N ALA A 817 -0.03 24.52 -37.16
CA ALA A 817 -0.97 25.49 -36.57
C ALA A 817 -1.10 25.35 -35.05
N GLU A 818 -0.91 24.14 -34.49
CA GLU A 818 -0.86 23.94 -33.04
C GLU A 818 0.43 24.43 -32.42
N VAL A 819 1.56 24.24 -33.11
CA VAL A 819 2.86 24.77 -32.69
C VAL A 819 2.86 26.30 -32.74
N ASP A 820 2.24 26.91 -33.75
CA ASP A 820 2.09 28.38 -33.82
C ASP A 820 1.26 28.91 -32.64
N ARG A 821 0.10 28.31 -32.38
CA ARG A 821 -0.74 28.68 -31.23
C ARG A 821 -0.02 28.51 -29.90
N TRP A 822 0.81 27.48 -29.77
CA TRP A 822 1.61 27.24 -28.57
C TRP A 822 2.63 28.36 -28.35
N HIS A 823 3.40 28.75 -29.37
CA HIS A 823 4.35 29.87 -29.27
C HIS A 823 3.67 31.21 -28.98
N THR A 824 2.52 31.51 -29.61
CA THR A 824 1.78 32.75 -29.34
C THR A 824 1.28 32.78 -27.88
N ALA A 825 0.74 31.68 -27.38
CA ALA A 825 0.25 31.59 -26.00
C ALA A 825 1.39 31.71 -24.98
N GLU A 826 2.59 31.22 -25.30
CA GLU A 826 3.78 31.30 -24.45
C GLU A 826 4.21 32.75 -24.14
N GLN A 827 3.92 33.70 -25.04
CA GLN A 827 4.22 35.12 -24.82
C GLN A 827 3.36 35.77 -23.73
N THR A 828 2.16 35.24 -23.47
CA THR A 828 1.17 35.87 -22.56
C THR A 828 0.94 35.10 -21.26
N ILE A 829 1.30 33.81 -21.22
CA ILE A 829 0.97 32.91 -20.11
C ILE A 829 1.54 33.36 -18.76
N ALA A 830 2.73 33.97 -18.74
CA ALA A 830 3.36 34.44 -17.50
C ALA A 830 2.55 35.55 -16.83
N ALA A 831 2.09 36.54 -17.61
CA ALA A 831 1.25 37.63 -17.13
C ALA A 831 -0.10 37.10 -16.63
N GLN A 832 -0.70 36.15 -17.37
CA GLN A 832 -1.95 35.50 -16.97
C GLN A 832 -1.82 34.74 -15.64
N GLN A 833 -0.72 33.99 -15.46
CA GLN A 833 -0.46 33.26 -14.22
C GLN A 833 -0.31 34.19 -13.02
N GLN A 834 0.44 35.29 -13.17
CA GLN A 834 0.64 36.29 -12.13
C GLN A 834 -0.68 36.98 -11.76
N ARG A 835 -1.49 37.36 -12.75
CA ARG A 835 -2.80 37.98 -12.52
C ARG A 835 -3.75 37.02 -11.80
N ARG A 836 -3.79 35.75 -12.19
CA ARG A 836 -4.60 34.71 -11.52
C ARG A 836 -4.15 34.46 -10.09
N GLU A 837 -2.85 34.53 -9.79
CA GLU A 837 -2.31 34.43 -8.42
C GLU A 837 -2.78 35.59 -7.53
N ALA A 838 -2.66 36.83 -8.03
CA ALA A 838 -3.12 38.03 -7.32
C ALA A 838 -4.63 37.98 -7.04
N LEU A 839 -5.43 37.62 -8.05
CA LEU A 839 -6.88 37.44 -7.88
C LEU A 839 -7.21 36.28 -6.93
N HIS A 840 -6.46 35.18 -6.94
CA HIS A 840 -6.68 34.09 -6.00
C HIS A 840 -6.48 34.53 -4.55
N GLU A 841 -5.40 35.25 -4.28
CA GLU A 841 -5.13 35.79 -2.94
C GLU A 841 -6.25 36.74 -2.49
N GLN A 842 -6.68 37.63 -3.37
CA GLN A 842 -7.78 38.55 -3.09
C GLN A 842 -9.11 37.83 -2.82
N LEU A 843 -9.53 36.95 -3.74
CA LEU A 843 -10.83 36.24 -3.70
C LEU A 843 -10.89 35.17 -2.60
N SER A 844 -9.73 34.71 -2.10
CA SER A 844 -9.67 33.79 -0.96
C SER A 844 -9.98 34.47 0.38
N ARG A 845 -9.69 35.77 0.50
CA ARG A 845 -9.84 36.55 1.74
C ARG A 845 -11.18 37.27 1.85
N LYS A 846 -11.79 37.66 0.74
CA LYS A 846 -13.05 38.40 0.70
C LYS A 846 -13.95 37.96 -0.45
N LYS A 847 -15.25 38.28 -0.37
CA LYS A 847 -16.17 38.09 -1.49
C LYS A 847 -15.76 39.02 -2.64
N GLY A 848 -15.62 38.47 -3.84
CA GLY A 848 -15.31 39.24 -5.05
C GLY A 848 -16.57 39.76 -5.74
N THR A 849 -16.37 40.67 -6.70
CA THR A 849 -17.40 41.05 -7.67
C THR A 849 -17.57 39.95 -8.73
N ASP A 850 -18.72 39.91 -9.41
CA ASP A 850 -18.95 38.92 -10.47
C ASP A 850 -17.94 39.07 -11.62
N ALA A 851 -17.55 40.32 -11.94
CA ALA A 851 -16.50 40.61 -12.93
C ALA A 851 -15.13 40.02 -12.55
N GLU A 852 -14.72 40.14 -11.28
CA GLU A 852 -13.46 39.53 -10.81
C GLU A 852 -13.51 38.00 -10.83
N VAL A 853 -14.67 37.42 -10.52
CA VAL A 853 -14.90 35.97 -10.56
C VAL A 853 -14.87 35.44 -12.00
N ASP A 854 -15.45 36.19 -12.94
CA ASP A 854 -15.44 35.85 -14.37
C ASP A 854 -14.06 36.07 -15.01
N GLU A 855 -13.34 37.14 -14.65
CA GLU A 855 -11.93 37.34 -15.02
C GLU A 855 -11.08 36.16 -14.53
N TYR A 856 -11.24 35.78 -13.27
CA TYR A 856 -10.54 34.64 -12.69
C TYR A 856 -10.88 33.33 -13.44
N ARG A 857 -12.14 33.11 -13.80
CA ARG A 857 -12.56 31.93 -14.58
C ARG A 857 -11.94 31.90 -15.97
N ALA A 858 -11.92 33.04 -16.66
CA ALA A 858 -11.30 33.17 -17.97
C ALA A 858 -9.79 32.87 -17.90
N LEU A 859 -9.09 33.42 -16.89
CA LEU A 859 -7.67 33.16 -16.68
C LEU A 859 -7.38 31.68 -16.37
N VAL A 860 -8.18 31.04 -15.52
CA VAL A 860 -8.05 29.60 -15.24
C VAL A 860 -8.22 28.77 -16.51
N THR A 861 -9.19 29.13 -17.35
CA THR A 861 -9.45 28.42 -18.63
C THR A 861 -8.27 28.59 -19.59
N ALA A 862 -7.79 29.83 -19.82
CA ALA A 862 -6.67 30.11 -20.69
C ALA A 862 -5.37 29.39 -20.24
N ILE A 863 -5.09 29.38 -18.94
CA ILE A 863 -3.93 28.68 -18.37
C ILE A 863 -4.06 27.15 -18.56
N ALA A 864 -5.26 26.60 -18.37
CA ALA A 864 -5.52 25.19 -18.57
C ALA A 864 -5.34 24.78 -20.04
N ASP A 865 -5.90 25.56 -20.98
CA ASP A 865 -5.80 25.32 -22.42
C ASP A 865 -4.35 25.37 -22.90
N HIS A 866 -3.59 26.39 -22.49
CA HIS A 866 -2.16 26.46 -22.77
C HIS A 866 -1.40 25.23 -22.25
N ARG A 867 -1.68 24.80 -21.02
CA ARG A 867 -1.02 23.63 -20.40
C ARG A 867 -1.38 22.34 -21.12
N HIS A 868 -2.63 22.17 -21.57
CA HIS A 868 -3.06 21.01 -22.33
C HIS A 868 -2.43 20.98 -23.72
N LEU A 869 -2.36 22.13 -24.40
CA LEU A 869 -1.68 22.29 -25.70
C LEU A 869 -0.17 22.02 -25.58
N THR A 870 0.50 22.61 -24.58
CA THR A 870 1.92 22.34 -24.29
C THR A 870 2.14 20.85 -24.08
N ALA A 871 1.28 20.18 -23.30
CA ALA A 871 1.43 18.74 -23.05
C ALA A 871 1.22 17.88 -24.31
N HIS A 872 0.40 18.33 -25.25
CA HIS A 872 0.19 17.67 -26.53
C HIS A 872 1.41 17.87 -27.46
N VAL A 873 1.80 19.12 -27.73
CA VAL A 873 2.90 19.49 -28.64
C VAL A 873 4.25 18.92 -28.19
N THR A 874 4.56 18.96 -26.89
CA THR A 874 5.83 18.46 -26.34
C THR A 874 5.85 16.94 -26.13
N LEU A 875 4.83 16.21 -26.62
CA LEU A 875 4.64 14.77 -26.43
C LEU A 875 4.52 14.32 -24.96
N SER A 876 4.30 15.24 -24.02
CA SER A 876 4.07 14.90 -22.61
C SER A 876 2.85 14.00 -22.43
N ASN A 877 1.80 14.18 -23.24
CA ASN A 877 0.63 13.30 -23.23
C ASN A 877 0.95 11.87 -23.71
N VAL A 878 1.89 11.70 -24.64
CA VAL A 878 2.37 10.38 -25.08
C VAL A 878 3.11 9.67 -23.95
N VAL A 879 4.00 10.39 -23.25
CA VAL A 879 4.70 9.88 -22.05
C VAL A 879 3.70 9.45 -20.97
N ARG A 880 2.67 10.27 -20.71
CA ARG A 880 1.62 9.93 -19.73
C ARG A 880 0.81 8.71 -20.15
N LEU A 881 0.43 8.61 -21.43
CA LEU A 881 -0.32 7.47 -21.96
C LEU A 881 0.50 6.17 -21.81
N HIS A 882 1.79 6.22 -22.16
CA HIS A 882 2.72 5.11 -21.96
C HIS A 882 2.78 4.67 -20.49
N ARG A 883 2.98 5.61 -19.56
CA ARG A 883 3.04 5.32 -18.12
C ARG A 883 1.74 4.75 -17.56
N LEU A 884 0.59 5.26 -18.01
CA LEU A 884 -0.71 4.73 -17.61
C LEU A 884 -0.89 3.29 -18.10
N MET A 885 -0.57 3.05 -19.38
CA MET A 885 -0.64 1.71 -19.98
C MET A 885 0.25 0.71 -19.23
N THR A 886 1.53 1.04 -19.02
CA THR A 886 2.47 0.16 -18.31
C THR A 886 2.09 -0.05 -16.85
N THR A 887 1.56 0.98 -16.17
CA THR A 887 1.07 0.87 -14.79
C THR A 887 -0.14 -0.06 -14.69
N VAL A 888 -1.11 0.06 -15.60
CA VAL A 888 -2.29 -0.82 -15.61
C VAL A 888 -1.86 -2.25 -15.95
N LEU A 889 -1.07 -2.45 -17.00
CA LEU A 889 -0.60 -3.79 -17.37
C LEU A 889 0.24 -4.43 -16.27
N GLY A 890 1.20 -3.71 -15.69
CA GLY A 890 1.98 -4.18 -14.54
C GLY A 890 1.10 -4.54 -13.35
N ARG A 891 -0.02 -3.82 -13.16
CA ARG A 891 -1.01 -4.19 -12.15
C ARG A 891 -1.79 -5.46 -12.50
N LEU A 892 -2.02 -5.77 -13.76
CA LEU A 892 -2.63 -7.04 -14.19
C LEU A 892 -1.65 -8.21 -14.04
N VAL A 893 -0.37 -7.99 -14.31
CA VAL A 893 0.72 -8.96 -14.03
C VAL A 893 0.75 -9.33 -12.54
N ASP A 894 0.58 -8.35 -11.63
CA ASP A 894 0.46 -8.64 -10.20
C ASP A 894 -0.64 -9.69 -9.91
N TYR A 895 -1.78 -9.62 -10.60
CA TYR A 895 -2.88 -10.57 -10.43
C TYR A 895 -2.54 -11.95 -10.99
N GLY A 896 -1.78 -12.03 -12.07
CA GLY A 896 -1.18 -13.28 -12.54
C GLY A 896 -0.31 -13.93 -11.45
N GLY A 897 0.57 -13.15 -10.82
CA GLY A 897 1.40 -13.63 -9.71
C GLY A 897 0.60 -13.99 -8.44
N LEU A 898 -0.52 -13.32 -8.16
CA LEU A 898 -1.42 -13.69 -7.06
C LEU A 898 -2.15 -15.01 -7.33
N TRP A 899 -2.57 -15.24 -8.57
CA TRP A 899 -3.16 -16.51 -8.99
C TRP A 899 -2.16 -17.67 -8.82
N GLU A 900 -0.90 -17.49 -9.26
CA GLU A 900 0.15 -18.50 -9.06
C GLU A 900 0.41 -18.79 -7.59
N ARG A 901 0.49 -17.75 -6.76
CA ARG A 901 0.63 -17.89 -5.30
C ARG A 901 -0.50 -18.74 -4.72
N ASP A 902 -1.76 -18.44 -5.06
CA ASP A 902 -2.91 -19.19 -4.56
C ASP A 902 -2.86 -20.66 -5.04
N LEU A 903 -2.44 -20.90 -6.28
CA LEU A 903 -2.24 -22.24 -6.82
C LEU A 903 -1.15 -23.01 -6.06
N THR A 904 -0.01 -22.39 -5.78
CA THR A 904 1.06 -22.97 -4.97
C THR A 904 0.56 -23.34 -3.58
N PHE A 905 -0.17 -22.45 -2.91
CA PHE A 905 -0.69 -22.72 -1.56
C PHE A 905 -1.70 -23.87 -1.55
N VAL A 906 -2.62 -23.92 -2.52
CA VAL A 906 -3.56 -25.05 -2.62
C VAL A 906 -2.83 -26.36 -2.90
N THR A 907 -1.76 -26.33 -3.71
CA THR A 907 -0.94 -27.52 -3.98
C THR A 907 -0.24 -28.01 -2.71
N LEU A 908 0.31 -27.10 -1.90
CA LEU A 908 0.92 -27.45 -0.60
C LEU A 908 -0.09 -28.01 0.39
N TYR A 909 -1.32 -27.49 0.40
CA TYR A 909 -2.39 -28.03 1.23
C TYR A 909 -2.74 -29.46 0.84
N GLU A 910 -2.91 -29.76 -0.45
CA GLU A 910 -3.18 -31.14 -0.90
C GLU A 910 -1.99 -32.06 -0.66
N ALA A 911 -0.75 -31.59 -0.86
CA ALA A 911 0.45 -32.35 -0.55
C ALA A 911 0.51 -32.73 0.93
N HIS A 912 0.23 -31.79 1.84
CA HIS A 912 0.15 -32.05 3.28
C HIS A 912 -0.93 -33.10 3.61
N ARG A 913 -2.12 -32.99 3.02
CA ARG A 913 -3.22 -33.96 3.19
C ARG A 913 -2.85 -35.37 2.70
N LEU A 914 -2.01 -35.47 1.68
CA LEU A 914 -1.51 -36.73 1.11
C LEU A 914 -0.20 -37.21 1.76
N GLY A 915 0.35 -36.48 2.73
CA GLY A 915 1.60 -36.84 3.41
C GLY A 915 2.88 -36.52 2.64
N GLY A 916 2.83 -35.73 1.56
CA GLY A 916 4.03 -35.20 0.89
C GLY A 916 3.81 -34.68 -0.53
N LEU A 917 4.76 -33.90 -1.06
CA LEU A 917 4.74 -33.45 -2.47
C LEU A 917 5.00 -34.63 -3.40
N ARG A 918 5.85 -35.59 -3.00
CA ARG A 918 6.14 -36.81 -3.78
C ARG A 918 4.95 -37.75 -3.92
N ASN A 919 3.98 -37.67 -3.01
CA ASN A 919 2.71 -38.39 -3.10
C ASN A 919 1.72 -37.74 -4.09
N LEU A 920 1.99 -36.48 -4.48
CA LEU A 920 1.15 -35.71 -5.42
C LEU A 920 1.82 -35.53 -6.79
N LEU A 921 3.15 -35.45 -6.84
CA LEU A 921 3.95 -35.11 -8.02
C LEU A 921 5.12 -36.09 -8.18
N SER A 922 5.46 -36.42 -9.42
CA SER A 922 6.72 -37.13 -9.74
C SER A 922 7.94 -36.28 -9.36
N GLU A 923 9.10 -36.89 -9.11
CA GLU A 923 10.34 -36.21 -8.70
C GLU A 923 10.74 -35.03 -9.59
N SER A 924 10.74 -35.21 -10.92
CA SER A 924 11.04 -34.12 -11.87
C SER A 924 10.07 -32.94 -11.80
N ARG A 925 8.86 -33.15 -11.29
CA ARG A 925 7.82 -32.12 -11.08
C ARG A 925 7.92 -31.50 -9.68
N VAL A 926 8.38 -32.25 -8.69
CA VAL A 926 8.72 -31.71 -7.36
C VAL A 926 9.80 -30.64 -7.50
N ASN A 927 10.87 -30.92 -8.25
CA ASN A 927 11.93 -29.94 -8.51
C ASN A 927 11.35 -28.68 -9.19
N LYS A 928 10.59 -28.84 -10.28
CA LYS A 928 9.91 -27.70 -10.93
C LYS A 928 9.01 -26.90 -10.00
N PHE A 929 8.31 -27.56 -9.07
CA PHE A 929 7.47 -26.90 -8.09
C PHE A 929 8.31 -26.10 -7.08
N LEU A 930 9.37 -26.71 -6.55
CA LEU A 930 10.32 -26.07 -5.63
C LEU A 930 11.16 -24.96 -6.30
N ASP A 931 11.31 -24.99 -7.63
CA ASP A 931 11.96 -23.95 -8.44
C ASP A 931 10.99 -22.84 -8.88
N GLY A 932 9.70 -22.93 -8.54
CA GLY A 932 8.73 -21.84 -8.69
C GLY A 932 7.91 -21.94 -9.95
N GLN A 933 8.11 -23.01 -10.71
CA GLN A 933 7.40 -23.32 -11.94
C GLN A 933 6.12 -24.13 -11.63
N THR A 934 5.33 -23.67 -10.65
CA THR A 934 4.10 -24.37 -10.20
C THR A 934 3.13 -24.69 -11.36
N PRO A 935 2.82 -23.76 -12.28
CA PRO A 935 1.95 -24.08 -13.42
C PRO A 935 2.54 -25.15 -14.34
N ALA A 936 3.87 -25.19 -14.51
CA ALA A 936 4.53 -26.19 -15.34
C ALA A 936 4.52 -27.57 -14.68
N ALA A 937 4.78 -27.63 -13.36
CA ALA A 937 4.68 -28.86 -12.55
C ALA A 937 3.28 -29.50 -12.64
N LEU A 938 2.24 -28.67 -12.79
CA LEU A 938 0.83 -29.09 -12.84
C LEU A 938 0.24 -29.19 -14.27
N SER A 939 1.03 -28.93 -15.31
CA SER A 939 0.54 -28.77 -16.69
C SER A 939 0.10 -30.06 -17.39
N LYS A 940 0.62 -31.23 -16.98
CA LYS A 940 0.27 -32.55 -17.53
C LYS A 940 -0.73 -33.24 -16.58
N LYS A 941 -1.90 -33.62 -17.11
CA LYS A 941 -3.03 -34.23 -16.39
C LYS A 941 -2.54 -35.27 -15.37
N ASN A 942 -2.69 -34.99 -14.08
CA ASN A 942 -2.87 -36.04 -13.07
C ASN A 942 -4.36 -36.45 -13.12
N ASN A 943 -4.68 -37.68 -12.72
CA ASN A 943 -6.01 -38.25 -12.84
C ASN A 943 -7.09 -37.34 -12.23
N ALA A 944 -8.27 -37.31 -12.86
CA ALA A 944 -9.34 -36.35 -12.58
C ALA A 944 -9.91 -36.47 -11.16
N GLU A 945 -9.72 -37.62 -10.50
CA GLU A 945 -10.21 -37.90 -9.14
C GLU A 945 -9.24 -37.42 -8.04
N GLU A 946 -7.97 -37.15 -8.35
CA GLU A 946 -6.92 -36.84 -7.34
C GLU A 946 -6.72 -35.34 -7.05
N ASN A 947 -7.36 -34.41 -7.78
CA ASN A 947 -6.99 -32.98 -7.80
C ASN A 947 -8.12 -31.97 -7.49
N GLY A 948 -9.04 -32.32 -6.58
CA GLY A 948 -10.30 -31.61 -6.30
C GLY A 948 -10.20 -30.07 -6.18
N MET A 949 -9.34 -29.51 -5.33
CA MET A 949 -9.19 -28.04 -5.19
C MET A 949 -8.20 -27.43 -6.17
N ILE A 950 -7.14 -28.15 -6.55
CA ILE A 950 -6.12 -27.69 -7.50
C ILE A 950 -6.76 -27.35 -8.84
N SER A 951 -7.64 -28.21 -9.35
CA SER A 951 -8.34 -28.00 -10.62
C SER A 951 -9.21 -26.73 -10.65
N LYS A 952 -9.81 -26.35 -9.50
CA LYS A 952 -10.65 -25.14 -9.38
C LYS A 952 -9.85 -23.85 -9.57
N VAL A 953 -8.60 -23.82 -9.08
CA VAL A 953 -7.69 -22.68 -9.24
C VAL A 953 -6.98 -22.74 -10.59
N LEU A 954 -6.38 -23.88 -10.92
CA LEU A 954 -5.62 -24.09 -12.16
C LEU A 954 -6.48 -23.78 -13.40
N GLY A 955 -7.74 -24.20 -13.37
CA GLY A 955 -8.71 -23.95 -14.42
C GLY A 955 -8.38 -24.62 -15.75
N ASP A 956 -9.05 -24.14 -16.80
CA ASP A 956 -8.91 -24.63 -18.16
C ASP A 956 -7.65 -24.10 -18.86
N LYS A 957 -7.40 -24.61 -20.08
CA LYS A 957 -6.29 -24.14 -20.93
C LYS A 957 -6.39 -22.62 -21.19
N ALA A 958 -7.59 -22.07 -21.29
CA ALA A 958 -7.80 -20.64 -21.54
C ALA A 958 -7.34 -19.76 -20.36
N ARG A 959 -7.60 -20.15 -19.11
CA ARG A 959 -7.08 -19.44 -17.93
C ARG A 959 -5.56 -19.51 -17.84
N ARG A 960 -4.97 -20.68 -18.16
CA ARG A 960 -3.51 -20.81 -18.22
C ARG A 960 -2.91 -19.91 -19.30
N GLN A 961 -3.56 -19.81 -20.46
CA GLN A 961 -3.14 -18.88 -21.51
C GLN A 961 -3.19 -17.42 -21.05
N ILE A 962 -4.27 -17.00 -20.35
CA ILE A 962 -4.36 -15.64 -19.78
C ILE A 962 -3.19 -15.37 -18.83
N ARG A 963 -2.86 -16.31 -17.94
CA ARG A 963 -1.71 -16.15 -17.04
C ARG A 963 -0.42 -16.01 -17.83
N ASN A 964 -0.19 -16.86 -18.84
CA ASN A 964 1.03 -16.80 -19.65
C ASN A 964 1.11 -15.47 -20.39
N ASP A 965 0.01 -15.01 -20.96
CA ASP A 965 -0.02 -13.73 -21.64
C ASP A 965 0.33 -12.55 -20.71
N PHE A 966 -0.06 -12.60 -19.43
CA PHE A 966 0.41 -11.62 -18.43
C PHE A 966 1.88 -11.82 -18.06
N ALA A 967 2.32 -13.06 -17.81
CA ALA A 967 3.70 -13.37 -17.42
C ALA A 967 4.75 -13.02 -18.50
N HIS A 968 4.33 -12.83 -19.74
CA HIS A 968 5.21 -12.51 -20.87
C HIS A 968 4.86 -11.19 -21.58
N PHE A 969 3.87 -10.43 -21.08
CA PHE A 969 3.31 -9.28 -21.78
C PHE A 969 2.88 -9.57 -23.24
N ASN A 970 2.37 -10.77 -23.53
CA ASN A 970 1.88 -11.12 -24.88
C ASN A 970 0.69 -10.24 -25.32
N MET A 971 0.09 -9.48 -24.40
CA MET A 971 -0.91 -8.46 -24.72
C MET A 971 -0.35 -7.32 -25.59
N LEU A 972 0.99 -7.19 -25.67
CA LEU A 972 1.71 -6.20 -26.46
C LEU A 972 2.35 -6.79 -27.74
N GLN A 973 2.05 -8.04 -28.14
CA GLN A 973 2.58 -8.68 -29.36
C GLN A 973 1.69 -8.38 -30.58
N GLN A 974 2.31 -8.23 -31.76
CA GLN A 974 1.61 -7.98 -33.04
C GLN A 974 0.93 -9.26 -33.52
N GLY A 975 -0.37 -9.15 -33.79
CA GLY A 975 -1.27 -10.27 -34.09
C GLY A 975 -2.62 -10.10 -33.37
N LYS A 976 -2.61 -9.38 -32.24
CA LYS A 976 -3.82 -8.85 -31.58
C LYS A 976 -4.12 -7.45 -32.15
N LYS A 977 -5.41 -7.11 -32.29
CA LYS A 977 -5.89 -5.74 -32.61
C LYS A 977 -5.27 -4.73 -31.61
N THR A 978 -5.34 -3.43 -31.92
CA THR A 978 -4.98 -2.32 -31.00
C THR A 978 -5.29 -2.67 -29.54
N ILE A 979 -4.31 -2.49 -28.64
CA ILE A 979 -4.43 -2.89 -27.24
C ILE A 979 -5.74 -2.41 -26.61
N ASN A 980 -6.45 -3.31 -25.94
CA ASN A 980 -7.68 -3.00 -25.23
C ASN A 980 -7.57 -3.42 -23.75
N LEU A 981 -7.30 -2.45 -22.87
CA LEU A 981 -7.17 -2.72 -21.44
C LEU A 981 -8.48 -3.20 -20.79
N THR A 982 -9.66 -2.90 -21.37
CA THR A 982 -10.92 -3.44 -20.85
C THR A 982 -11.01 -4.95 -21.02
N ASP A 983 -10.54 -5.47 -22.16
CA ASP A 983 -10.45 -6.92 -22.40
C ASP A 983 -9.42 -7.56 -21.48
N GLU A 984 -8.28 -6.92 -21.25
CA GLU A 984 -7.29 -7.45 -20.31
C GLU A 984 -7.75 -7.45 -18.85
N ILE A 985 -8.54 -6.46 -18.45
CA ILE A 985 -9.21 -6.46 -17.14
C ILE A 985 -10.23 -7.60 -17.05
N ASN A 986 -10.97 -7.88 -18.12
CA ASN A 986 -11.88 -9.02 -18.18
C ASN A 986 -11.12 -10.36 -18.08
N ASN A 987 -9.98 -10.47 -18.76
CA ASN A 987 -9.08 -11.63 -18.68
C ASN A 987 -8.59 -11.83 -17.24
N ALA A 988 -8.10 -10.78 -16.57
CA ALA A 988 -7.69 -10.85 -15.17
C ALA A 988 -8.86 -11.25 -14.25
N ARG A 989 -10.08 -10.72 -14.48
CA ARG A 989 -11.29 -11.10 -13.72
C ARG A 989 -11.67 -12.57 -13.93
N LYS A 990 -11.44 -13.11 -15.13
CA LYS A 990 -11.65 -14.53 -15.44
C LYS A 990 -10.59 -15.39 -14.76
N LEU A 991 -9.33 -14.95 -14.75
CA LEU A 991 -8.23 -15.64 -14.06
C LEU A 991 -8.49 -15.73 -12.55
N MET A 992 -8.90 -14.62 -11.92
CA MET A 992 -9.19 -14.55 -10.48
C MET A 992 -10.60 -15.02 -10.09
N ALA A 993 -11.31 -15.74 -10.96
CA ALA A 993 -12.70 -16.12 -10.72
C ALA A 993 -12.88 -17.09 -9.54
N HIS A 994 -11.83 -17.79 -9.12
CA HIS A 994 -11.82 -18.66 -7.94
C HIS A 994 -11.93 -17.89 -6.62
N ASP A 995 -11.54 -16.61 -6.58
CA ASP A 995 -11.72 -15.73 -5.41
C ASP A 995 -12.53 -14.48 -5.79
N ARG A 996 -13.78 -14.45 -5.34
CA ARG A 996 -14.71 -13.31 -5.56
C ARG A 996 -14.17 -11.98 -5.05
N LYS A 997 -13.43 -11.96 -3.94
CA LYS A 997 -12.83 -10.74 -3.37
C LYS A 997 -11.76 -10.20 -4.33
N LEU A 998 -10.90 -11.07 -4.86
CA LEU A 998 -9.85 -10.68 -5.80
C LEU A 998 -10.44 -10.29 -7.16
N LYS A 999 -11.40 -11.07 -7.70
CA LYS A 999 -12.15 -10.72 -8.93
C LYS A 999 -12.71 -9.29 -8.88
N ASN A 1000 -13.38 -8.92 -7.79
CA ASN A 1000 -13.96 -7.58 -7.64
C ASN A 1000 -12.91 -6.50 -7.36
N ALA A 1001 -11.78 -6.86 -6.75
CA ALA A 1001 -10.70 -5.92 -6.46
C ALA A 1001 -10.01 -5.43 -7.74
N ILE A 1002 -9.99 -6.22 -8.82
CA ILE A 1002 -9.33 -5.85 -10.09
C ILE A 1002 -9.92 -4.54 -10.64
N THR A 1003 -11.23 -4.50 -10.93
CA THR A 1003 -11.91 -3.32 -11.47
C THR A 1003 -11.73 -2.10 -10.56
N ARG A 1004 -11.85 -2.29 -9.24
CA ARG A 1004 -11.63 -1.21 -8.27
C ARG A 1004 -10.20 -0.70 -8.29
N SER A 1005 -9.22 -1.59 -8.41
CA SER A 1005 -7.81 -1.21 -8.41
C SER A 1005 -7.46 -0.36 -9.64
N VAL A 1006 -7.92 -0.73 -10.83
CA VAL A 1006 -7.74 0.08 -12.05
C VAL A 1006 -8.47 1.42 -11.94
N THR A 1007 -9.70 1.43 -11.42
CA THR A 1007 -10.43 2.69 -11.18
C THR A 1007 -9.62 3.61 -10.28
N THR A 1008 -9.05 3.10 -9.18
CA THR A 1008 -8.24 3.91 -8.26
C THR A 1008 -6.95 4.42 -8.91
N LEU A 1009 -6.32 3.64 -9.79
CA LEU A 1009 -5.12 4.09 -10.53
C LEU A 1009 -5.45 5.29 -11.44
N LEU A 1010 -6.51 5.20 -12.25
CA LEU A 1010 -6.93 6.32 -13.10
C LEU A 1010 -7.29 7.56 -12.27
N GLN A 1011 -7.93 7.35 -11.12
CA GLN A 1011 -8.30 8.42 -10.19
C GLN A 1011 -7.11 9.14 -9.57
N GLN A 1012 -6.01 8.42 -9.32
CA GLN A 1012 -4.73 8.99 -8.87
C GLN A 1012 -4.09 9.83 -9.98
N ASP A 1013 -4.23 9.40 -11.23
CA ASP A 1013 -3.80 10.13 -12.42
C ASP A 1013 -4.75 11.28 -12.81
N GLY A 1014 -5.84 11.51 -12.07
CA GLY A 1014 -6.77 12.62 -12.34
C GLY A 1014 -7.83 12.31 -13.41
N LEU A 1015 -8.13 11.04 -13.65
CA LEU A 1015 -9.16 10.56 -14.57
C LEU A 1015 -10.24 9.77 -13.82
N ASP A 1016 -11.48 9.83 -14.27
CA ASP A 1016 -12.54 8.92 -13.83
C ASP A 1016 -12.93 7.97 -14.96
N ILE A 1017 -13.19 6.71 -14.60
CA ILE A 1017 -13.61 5.65 -15.52
C ILE A 1017 -14.89 5.00 -15.03
N VAL A 1018 -15.83 4.76 -15.94
CA VAL A 1018 -17.08 4.03 -15.69
C VAL A 1018 -17.26 2.97 -16.76
N TRP A 1019 -17.61 1.76 -16.36
CA TRP A 1019 -17.97 0.66 -17.28
C TRP A 1019 -19.44 0.31 -17.13
N THR A 1020 -20.02 -0.17 -18.22
CA THR A 1020 -21.23 -1.01 -18.19
C THR A 1020 -20.83 -2.46 -17.97
N MET A 1021 -21.78 -3.28 -17.52
CA MET A 1021 -21.57 -4.72 -17.34
C MET A 1021 -22.67 -5.46 -18.08
N ASP A 1022 -22.26 -6.33 -19.01
CA ASP A 1022 -23.18 -7.11 -19.82
C ASP A 1022 -23.78 -8.31 -19.03
N ALA A 1023 -24.67 -9.06 -19.68
CA ALA A 1023 -25.27 -10.27 -19.13
C ALA A 1023 -24.26 -11.38 -18.82
N SER A 1024 -23.11 -11.38 -19.52
CA SER A 1024 -22.00 -12.32 -19.31
C SER A 1024 -21.03 -11.87 -18.21
N HIS A 1025 -21.37 -10.81 -17.45
CA HIS A 1025 -20.52 -10.21 -16.43
C HIS A 1025 -19.17 -9.69 -16.94
N ARG A 1026 -19.07 -9.36 -18.23
CA ARG A 1026 -17.92 -8.67 -18.82
C ARG A 1026 -18.12 -7.16 -18.70
N LEU A 1027 -17.01 -6.45 -18.51
CA LEU A 1027 -16.97 -5.00 -18.59
C LEU A 1027 -17.00 -4.57 -20.06
N THR A 1028 -17.83 -3.58 -20.35
CA THR A 1028 -18.04 -3.00 -21.68
C THR A 1028 -18.19 -1.48 -21.57
N ASP A 1029 -18.19 -0.79 -22.70
CA ASP A 1029 -18.46 0.66 -22.82
C ASP A 1029 -17.71 1.54 -21.80
N ALA A 1030 -16.38 1.43 -21.78
CA ALA A 1030 -15.57 2.26 -20.90
C ALA A 1030 -15.75 3.76 -21.23
N LYS A 1031 -16.14 4.56 -20.24
CA LYS A 1031 -16.28 6.02 -20.36
C LYS A 1031 -15.21 6.70 -19.51
N ILE A 1032 -14.39 7.54 -20.14
CA ILE A 1032 -13.31 8.29 -19.50
C ILE A 1032 -13.69 9.76 -19.40
N ASP A 1033 -13.46 10.37 -18.23
CA ASP A 1033 -13.59 11.81 -18.03
C ASP A 1033 -12.41 12.37 -17.22
N SER A 1034 -12.11 13.66 -17.41
CA SER A 1034 -11.10 14.36 -16.61
C SER A 1034 -11.70 14.74 -15.26
N ARG A 1035 -10.95 14.48 -14.18
CA ARG A 1035 -11.25 15.12 -12.89
C ARG A 1035 -11.00 16.61 -13.00
N ASN A 1036 -11.64 17.34 -12.09
CA ASN A 1036 -11.54 18.78 -12.02
C ASN A 1036 -10.83 19.20 -10.73
N ALA A 1037 -9.89 20.14 -10.82
CA ALA A 1037 -9.50 20.95 -9.68
C ALA A 1037 -10.63 21.95 -9.38
N ILE A 1038 -10.97 22.09 -8.10
CA ILE A 1038 -11.99 23.03 -7.64
C ILE A 1038 -11.28 24.23 -7.04
N HIS A 1039 -11.42 25.40 -7.67
CA HIS A 1039 -10.85 26.65 -7.19
C HIS A 1039 -11.82 27.35 -6.25
N LEU A 1040 -11.26 28.12 -5.31
CA LEU A 1040 -12.02 28.93 -4.34
C LEU A 1040 -13.01 28.08 -3.51
N HIS A 1041 -12.67 26.81 -3.26
CA HIS A 1041 -13.52 25.88 -2.51
C HIS A 1041 -13.76 26.38 -1.08
N LYS A 1042 -15.04 26.40 -0.64
CA LYS A 1042 -15.48 26.87 0.68
C LYS A 1042 -15.21 28.36 0.98
N THR A 1043 -14.94 29.19 -0.05
CA THR A 1043 -14.81 30.65 0.12
C THR A 1043 -16.18 31.34 0.11
N HIS A 1044 -16.21 32.65 0.38
CA HIS A 1044 -17.41 33.49 0.26
C HIS A 1044 -18.04 33.49 -1.14
N ASN A 1045 -17.32 32.99 -2.15
CA ASN A 1045 -17.74 32.96 -3.54
C ASN A 1045 -18.31 31.56 -3.89
N ARG A 1046 -19.62 31.45 -4.11
CA ARG A 1046 -20.34 30.19 -4.43
C ARG A 1046 -20.08 29.65 -5.85
N ALA A 1047 -19.07 30.15 -6.56
CA ALA A 1047 -18.92 29.97 -8.01
C ALA A 1047 -18.42 28.57 -8.43
N ASN A 1048 -17.91 27.73 -7.52
CA ASN A 1048 -17.42 26.36 -7.82
C ASN A 1048 -16.66 26.28 -9.15
N ILE A 1049 -15.65 27.14 -9.34
CA ILE A 1049 -14.88 27.21 -10.58
C ILE A 1049 -14.08 25.91 -10.74
N ARG A 1050 -14.28 25.23 -11.88
CA ARG A 1050 -13.70 23.92 -12.17
C ARG A 1050 -12.68 24.03 -13.28
N GLU A 1051 -11.51 23.46 -13.04
CA GLU A 1051 -10.44 23.35 -14.02
C GLU A 1051 -10.22 21.87 -14.35
N PRO A 1052 -10.41 21.42 -15.60
CA PRO A 1052 -10.12 20.06 -15.99
C PRO A 1052 -8.61 19.79 -15.90
N LEU A 1053 -8.23 18.71 -15.20
CA LEU A 1053 -6.82 18.32 -15.04
C LEU A 1053 -6.18 17.89 -16.37
N HIS A 1054 -6.97 17.37 -17.30
CA HIS A 1054 -6.51 16.88 -18.60
C HIS A 1054 -7.34 17.44 -19.76
N GLY A 1055 -6.69 17.59 -20.91
CA GLY A 1055 -7.35 18.03 -22.14
C GLY A 1055 -8.18 16.93 -22.79
N LYS A 1056 -9.15 17.34 -23.62
CA LYS A 1056 -10.08 16.42 -24.30
C LYS A 1056 -9.35 15.41 -25.20
N SER A 1057 -8.29 15.81 -25.90
CA SER A 1057 -7.50 14.91 -26.75
C SER A 1057 -6.89 13.76 -25.94
N TYR A 1058 -6.28 14.06 -24.79
CA TYR A 1058 -5.72 13.03 -23.91
C TYR A 1058 -6.81 12.07 -23.39
N CYS A 1059 -7.97 12.58 -22.98
CA CYS A 1059 -9.09 11.74 -22.56
C CYS A 1059 -9.57 10.80 -23.68
N ARG A 1060 -9.56 11.25 -24.95
CA ARG A 1060 -9.87 10.39 -26.12
C ARG A 1060 -8.83 9.29 -26.29
N TRP A 1061 -7.53 9.60 -26.18
CA TRP A 1061 -6.47 8.61 -26.29
C TRP A 1061 -6.56 7.54 -25.19
N VAL A 1062 -6.86 7.95 -23.96
CA VAL A 1062 -7.13 7.02 -22.87
C VAL A 1062 -8.39 6.20 -23.15
N ALA A 1063 -9.46 6.79 -23.68
CA ALA A 1063 -10.66 6.04 -24.05
C ALA A 1063 -10.36 4.96 -25.11
N ALA A 1064 -9.56 5.28 -26.13
CA ALA A 1064 -9.09 4.33 -27.14
C ALA A 1064 -8.26 3.19 -26.52
N LEU A 1065 -7.39 3.48 -25.55
CA LEU A 1065 -6.61 2.48 -24.80
C LEU A 1065 -7.52 1.48 -24.04
N PHE A 1066 -8.74 1.88 -23.68
CA PHE A 1066 -9.75 1.03 -23.05
C PHE A 1066 -10.78 0.46 -24.04
N GLY A 1067 -10.53 0.57 -25.35
CA GLY A 1067 -11.37 0.02 -26.42
C GLY A 1067 -12.67 0.78 -26.69
N ALA A 1068 -12.79 2.03 -26.23
CA ALA A 1068 -13.98 2.84 -26.47
C ALA A 1068 -13.90 3.60 -27.80
N THR A 1069 -14.99 3.57 -28.59
CA THR A 1069 -15.05 4.11 -29.96
C THR A 1069 -15.62 5.54 -30.08
N SER A 1070 -16.07 6.21 -29.00
CA SER A 1070 -16.60 7.59 -29.08
C SER A 1070 -16.50 8.40 -27.77
N THR A 1071 -16.50 9.73 -27.93
CA THR A 1071 -16.23 10.83 -26.99
C THR A 1071 -17.00 10.85 -25.65
N PRO A 1072 -16.50 11.57 -24.63
CA PRO A 1072 -17.18 11.76 -23.35
C PRO A 1072 -18.55 12.42 -23.55
N SER A 1073 -19.60 11.79 -23.05
CA SER A 1073 -20.94 12.35 -22.93
C SER A 1073 -20.90 13.68 -22.19
N ALA A 1074 -21.48 14.72 -22.77
CA ALA A 1074 -21.85 15.94 -22.04
C ALA A 1074 -22.59 15.56 -20.75
N THR A 1075 -22.12 16.15 -19.66
CA THR A 1075 -22.56 15.94 -18.29
C THR A 1075 -24.02 16.31 -18.07
N LYS A 1076 -24.90 15.32 -17.84
CA LYS A 1076 -26.14 15.46 -17.04
C LYS A 1076 -26.53 14.09 -16.47
N LYS A 1077 -26.07 13.72 -15.25
CA LYS A 1077 -26.67 12.76 -14.28
C LYS A 1077 -25.68 12.00 -13.36
N SER A 1078 -24.57 12.57 -12.89
CA SER A 1078 -23.78 11.93 -11.80
C SER A 1078 -24.28 12.23 -10.38
N ASP A 1079 -25.23 13.16 -10.20
CA ASP A 1079 -25.61 13.65 -8.85
C ASP A 1079 -26.68 12.83 -8.11
N LYS A 1080 -27.14 11.69 -8.64
CA LYS A 1080 -28.20 10.88 -7.97
C LYS A 1080 -27.79 9.49 -7.49
N ILE A 1081 -26.53 9.08 -7.64
CA ILE A 1081 -26.06 7.79 -7.08
C ILE A 1081 -24.73 8.01 -6.37
N ARG A 1082 -24.81 8.54 -5.16
CA ARG A 1082 -23.74 8.44 -4.15
C ARG A 1082 -24.33 7.98 -2.83
#